data_AF-A0A1Q6SRA9-F1
#
_entry.id   AF-A0A1Q6SRA9-F1
#
_cell.length_a   1.000
_cell.length_b   1.000
_cell.length_c   1.000
_cell.angle_alpha   90.00
_cell.angle_beta   90.00
_cell.angle_gamma   90.00
#
_symmetry.space_group_name_H-M   'P 1'
#
loop_
_entity.id
_entity.type
_entity.pdbx_description
1 polymer ?
#
loop_
_entity_poly.entity_id
_entity_poly.type
_entity_poly.pdbx_seq_one_letter_code
_entity_poly.pdbx_strand_id
1 'polypeptide(L)'
;MMANDIEKVRAQAHDANVANKIIDSLKELQQSSDEKSRCRWVWELIQNAKDVANSSGSVDVKISFNEQQRILQFAHNGKPFSMQNIVFLIEQVSTKDRDEKEEAKRSTGKFGTGFLTTHLLSEIVTISGVLQDENSQFKRFELDINRSEKTREGIIAGNKKSFEQLQNSIENGKIIFDFNEDLFNTSFTYRINENGLGVAKEGLGNLYDALPYVFMFVPEIRSVSVEEYAWKFTRGKLYLSKNKDIKVQEIIVRENEEESGIYIAAIQGANVAVAAEVEKHGNHVAVKEFTNQLPRIFCDFPLIGTEDFVFPAVVNSSQFNPTEPRNGIFLKDVDEIETKENKNLMMEAVQLYGQFLEYVSRRGWEKIYNFVKIRTQREKIWLSTEWVGKYIINECKNIICKIPIVDNKMGNRVALLDERDETNIWIVHDTDAEVREEIWELASDLMPNMMTNYSEINQWYFSLWNGCNRFSLQNLVQDVQELGKIDVLEEKLCIEGKVWLNRLYALISKTKGAVDYIKNNKISIFPNQNGVFCTLDKLSVDVDIDEIYKDILNLVQSNCRNGLLDKEIMVLDWMSIPQCSLQDIFASIKNGLSSYPEQKDNVYSQIAVLYTNDDEVSDLERKQTKLSEFSDVIFPNRLPDDLEVSAISPELLEEAIKYLCIQVVDEISKYENLENLNWSFNFNEETIEKWISRFIEYINAEGYGFLLDRKVKTILPNQNGKFKAKEELFLDNGDMDEILKDISAIAGYDIREELLLGDVFLTLPDNRTKSIADIAPHVVSYVKKNQGSSKVQDSNVMDTFKKLYYWVKDNSEKAEKYFNEICENIHWLYNDVEIAENMKKAEQIDAVLERCHINDISILEKAFLKMANSMQEADSVINSDEEENEEELLVQYGIASEEQYEKALDMQIFKENFLHTSSHDVSKFDFANRILGRAKNNIIEFLGKKSEYDISNLIEVDKTIFIIEKNKEQIYLITRPSDYSYVAIYYDSEKNVLDYNKDWELWVEDGKKEPEKITFGKMLKLTGINKIPLKKV
;
A
#
# COMPACT_ATOMS: atom_id res chain seq x y z
N MET A 1 -44.26 -102.51 18.60
CA MET A 1 -43.99 -101.68 19.80
C MET A 1 -42.65 -100.96 19.70
N MET A 2 -41.50 -101.65 19.58
CA MET A 2 -40.18 -100.98 19.54
C MET A 2 -39.94 -99.98 18.40
N ALA A 3 -40.59 -100.13 17.22
CA ALA A 3 -40.47 -99.17 16.12
C ALA A 3 -41.09 -97.79 16.46
N ASN A 4 -42.25 -97.78 17.13
CA ASN A 4 -42.87 -96.54 17.63
C ASN A 4 -42.04 -95.92 18.76
N ASP A 5 -41.34 -96.73 19.56
CA ASP A 5 -40.44 -96.21 20.61
C ASP A 5 -39.19 -95.55 19.99
N ILE A 6 -38.62 -96.11 18.92
CA ILE A 6 -37.50 -95.50 18.18
C ILE A 6 -37.92 -94.18 17.55
N GLU A 7 -39.07 -94.12 16.87
CA GLU A 7 -39.58 -92.87 16.27
C GLU A 7 -39.87 -91.81 17.33
N LYS A 8 -40.46 -92.21 18.47
CA LYS A 8 -40.73 -91.31 19.59
C LYS A 8 -39.44 -90.77 20.20
N VAL A 9 -38.41 -91.60 20.39
CA VAL A 9 -37.10 -91.16 20.89
C VAL A 9 -36.38 -90.26 19.87
N ARG A 10 -36.46 -90.56 18.56
CA ARG A 10 -35.89 -89.71 17.51
C ARG A 10 -36.58 -88.34 17.44
N ALA A 11 -37.91 -88.30 17.54
CA ALA A 11 -38.68 -87.05 17.60
C ALA A 11 -38.32 -86.24 18.84
N GLN A 12 -38.27 -86.87 20.02
CA GLN A 12 -37.85 -86.19 21.26
C GLN A 12 -36.41 -85.66 21.20
N ALA A 13 -35.49 -86.40 20.59
CA ALA A 13 -34.11 -85.95 20.40
C ALA A 13 -34.02 -84.79 19.40
N HIS A 14 -34.81 -84.84 18.32
CA HIS A 14 -34.91 -83.76 17.35
C HIS A 14 -35.46 -82.48 18.00
N ASP A 15 -36.59 -82.56 18.69
CA ASP A 15 -37.21 -81.45 19.42
C ASP A 15 -36.26 -80.82 20.44
N ALA A 16 -35.52 -81.66 21.18
CA ALA A 16 -34.52 -81.20 22.15
C ALA A 16 -33.34 -80.47 21.47
N ASN A 17 -32.86 -80.97 20.34
CA ASN A 17 -31.78 -80.33 19.58
C ASN A 17 -32.22 -78.98 18.99
N VAL A 18 -33.43 -78.93 18.42
CA VAL A 18 -34.04 -77.70 17.92
C VAL A 18 -34.18 -76.67 19.05
N ALA A 19 -34.72 -77.09 20.19
CA ALA A 19 -34.89 -76.21 21.34
C ALA A 19 -33.56 -75.67 21.89
N ASN A 20 -32.54 -76.52 22.04
CA ASN A 20 -31.21 -76.07 22.48
C ASN A 20 -30.60 -75.06 21.50
N LYS A 21 -30.68 -75.33 20.19
CA LYS A 21 -30.19 -74.41 19.15
C LYS A 21 -30.88 -73.05 19.23
N ILE A 22 -32.21 -73.02 19.38
CA ILE A 22 -32.98 -71.78 19.54
C ILE A 22 -32.54 -71.02 20.81
N ILE A 23 -32.35 -71.72 21.94
CA ILE A 23 -31.94 -71.11 23.20
C ILE A 23 -30.54 -70.50 23.09
N ASP A 24 -29.58 -71.23 22.54
CA ASP A 24 -28.20 -70.75 22.40
C ASP A 24 -28.14 -69.53 21.49
N SER A 25 -28.87 -69.57 20.38
CA SER A 25 -28.94 -68.49 19.41
C SER A 25 -29.67 -67.25 19.96
N LEU A 26 -30.72 -67.41 20.79
CA LEU A 26 -31.36 -66.30 21.53
C LEU A 26 -30.45 -65.70 22.61
N LYS A 27 -29.65 -66.53 23.30
CA LYS A 27 -28.66 -66.05 24.28
C LYS A 27 -27.57 -65.24 23.60
N GLU A 28 -27.05 -65.71 22.47
CA GLU A 28 -26.08 -64.97 21.66
C GLU A 28 -26.64 -63.63 21.21
N LEU A 29 -27.88 -63.57 20.72
CA LEU A 29 -28.54 -62.32 20.33
C LEU A 29 -28.72 -61.35 21.51
N GLN A 30 -29.05 -61.85 22.71
CA GLN A 30 -29.18 -61.02 23.91
C GLN A 30 -27.82 -60.52 24.40
N GLN A 31 -26.77 -61.33 24.34
CA GLN A 31 -25.42 -60.97 24.77
C GLN A 31 -24.70 -60.05 23.77
N SER A 32 -25.04 -60.15 22.49
CA SER A 32 -24.51 -59.32 21.40
C SER A 32 -25.35 -58.08 21.10
N SER A 33 -26.35 -57.75 21.93
CA SER A 33 -27.30 -56.64 21.76
C SER A 33 -26.70 -55.24 21.94
N ASP A 34 -25.59 -54.96 21.27
CA ASP A 34 -25.12 -53.60 21.04
C ASP A 34 -26.16 -52.80 20.22
N GLU A 35 -26.04 -51.46 20.23
CA GLU A 35 -26.99 -50.58 19.52
C GLU A 35 -27.14 -50.94 18.03
N LYS A 36 -26.08 -51.50 17.44
CA LYS A 36 -26.01 -51.85 16.03
C LYS A 36 -26.75 -53.15 15.70
N SER A 37 -26.74 -54.14 16.59
CA SER A 37 -27.52 -55.38 16.42
C SER A 37 -29.04 -55.13 16.49
N ARG A 38 -29.48 -54.08 17.20
CA ARG A 38 -30.90 -53.71 17.33
C ARG A 38 -31.54 -53.18 16.04
N CYS A 39 -30.76 -52.70 15.08
CA CYS A 39 -31.30 -52.22 13.80
C CYS A 39 -31.49 -53.34 12.76
N ARG A 40 -30.96 -54.54 13.01
CA ARG A 40 -30.88 -55.61 11.99
C ARG A 40 -32.22 -56.23 11.63
N TRP A 41 -33.19 -56.26 12.55
CA TRP A 41 -34.46 -56.97 12.39
C TRP A 41 -35.23 -56.55 11.12
N VAL A 42 -35.21 -55.26 10.78
CA VAL A 42 -36.01 -54.72 9.67
C VAL A 42 -35.43 -55.16 8.33
N TRP A 43 -34.09 -55.18 8.22
CA TRP A 43 -33.39 -55.64 7.04
C TRP A 43 -33.53 -57.14 6.83
N GLU A 44 -33.54 -57.94 7.90
CA GLU A 44 -33.81 -59.38 7.81
C GLU A 44 -35.24 -59.66 7.29
N LEU A 45 -36.24 -58.90 7.74
CA LEU A 45 -37.61 -59.03 7.23
C LEU A 45 -37.75 -58.57 5.77
N ILE A 46 -37.11 -57.46 5.39
CA ILE A 46 -37.10 -56.99 3.99
C ILE A 46 -36.35 -57.98 3.09
N GLN A 47 -35.26 -58.56 3.56
CA GLN A 47 -34.54 -59.61 2.84
C GLN A 47 -35.41 -60.86 2.64
N ASN A 48 -36.11 -61.30 3.68
CA ASN A 48 -37.07 -62.40 3.55
C ASN A 48 -38.15 -62.09 2.53
N ALA A 49 -38.66 -60.85 2.50
CA ALA A 49 -39.64 -60.40 1.51
C ALA A 49 -39.07 -60.39 0.07
N LYS A 50 -37.82 -59.92 -0.11
CA LYS A 50 -37.08 -59.93 -1.39
C LYS A 50 -37.01 -61.34 -1.98
N ASP A 51 -36.63 -62.32 -1.15
CA ASP A 51 -36.41 -63.71 -1.58
C ASP A 51 -37.70 -64.39 -2.07
N VAL A 52 -38.87 -63.84 -1.74
CA VAL A 52 -40.19 -64.30 -2.18
C VAL A 52 -40.92 -63.28 -3.06
N ALA A 53 -40.21 -62.50 -3.87
CA ALA A 53 -40.83 -61.58 -4.84
C ALA A 53 -41.94 -62.26 -5.66
N ASN A 54 -43.06 -61.56 -5.88
CA ASN A 54 -44.26 -62.12 -6.50
C ASN A 54 -44.13 -62.24 -8.03
N SER A 55 -45.23 -62.49 -8.76
CA SER A 55 -45.16 -62.73 -10.21
C SER A 55 -44.62 -61.53 -11.00
N SER A 56 -44.71 -60.31 -10.45
CA SER A 56 -44.11 -59.09 -11.02
C SER A 56 -42.57 -59.07 -10.96
N GLY A 57 -41.95 -60.01 -10.24
CA GLY A 57 -40.52 -60.00 -9.95
C GLY A 57 -40.12 -58.98 -8.87
N SER A 58 -41.10 -58.40 -8.17
CA SER A 58 -40.86 -57.42 -7.11
C SER A 58 -41.78 -57.62 -5.89
N VAL A 59 -41.52 -56.88 -4.82
CA VAL A 59 -42.31 -56.88 -3.58
C VAL A 59 -42.52 -55.47 -3.04
N ASP A 60 -43.70 -55.22 -2.49
CA ASP A 60 -44.00 -54.07 -1.64
C ASP A 60 -44.02 -54.48 -0.18
N VAL A 61 -43.47 -53.61 0.66
CA VAL A 61 -43.40 -53.77 2.10
C VAL A 61 -44.20 -52.66 2.78
N LYS A 62 -44.98 -53.03 3.79
CA LYS A 62 -45.74 -52.14 4.64
C LYS A 62 -45.39 -52.41 6.10
N ILE A 63 -45.00 -51.38 6.83
CA ILE A 63 -44.73 -51.44 8.26
C ILE A 63 -45.70 -50.52 8.99
N SER A 64 -46.43 -51.06 9.95
CA SER A 64 -47.41 -50.34 10.76
C SER A 64 -46.94 -50.39 12.22
N PHE A 65 -46.69 -49.25 12.84
CA PHE A 65 -46.08 -49.18 14.17
C PHE A 65 -46.94 -48.32 15.09
N ASN A 66 -47.68 -48.92 16.01
CA ASN A 66 -48.51 -48.17 16.94
C ASN A 66 -47.84 -48.13 18.32
N GLU A 67 -47.28 -46.98 18.69
CA GLU A 67 -46.59 -46.80 19.97
C GLU A 67 -47.52 -47.00 21.18
N GLN A 68 -48.77 -46.53 21.08
CA GLN A 68 -49.75 -46.58 22.17
C GLN A 68 -50.24 -48.00 22.44
N GLN A 69 -50.53 -48.75 21.37
CA GLN A 69 -50.95 -50.15 21.44
C GLN A 69 -49.77 -51.10 21.63
N ARG A 70 -48.52 -50.60 21.51
CA ARG A 70 -47.29 -51.38 21.57
C ARG A 70 -47.32 -52.57 20.59
N ILE A 71 -47.70 -52.28 19.35
CA ILE A 71 -47.78 -53.27 18.26
C ILE A 71 -46.96 -52.76 17.07
N LEU A 72 -46.06 -53.59 16.57
CA LEU A 72 -45.38 -53.40 15.30
C LEU A 72 -45.81 -54.52 14.35
N GLN A 73 -46.24 -54.17 13.15
CA GLN A 73 -46.63 -55.11 12.11
C GLN A 73 -45.78 -54.88 10.86
N PHE A 74 -45.10 -55.92 10.39
CA PHE A 74 -44.41 -55.95 9.10
C PHE A 74 -45.21 -56.81 8.13
N ALA A 75 -45.59 -56.28 6.98
CA ALA A 75 -46.35 -57.00 5.97
C ALA A 75 -45.77 -56.83 4.57
N HIS A 76 -45.91 -57.84 3.71
CA HIS A 76 -45.46 -57.78 2.31
C HIS A 76 -46.42 -58.55 1.38
N ASN A 77 -46.35 -58.23 0.08
CA ASN A 77 -47.18 -58.85 -0.97
C ASN A 77 -46.42 -59.88 -1.83
N GLY A 78 -45.41 -60.51 -1.23
CA GLY A 78 -44.62 -61.58 -1.86
C GLY A 78 -45.43 -62.87 -2.03
N LYS A 79 -44.76 -63.93 -2.51
CA LYS A 79 -45.36 -65.24 -2.73
C LYS A 79 -45.97 -65.81 -1.42
N PRO A 80 -47.08 -66.57 -1.53
CA PRO A 80 -47.64 -67.33 -0.43
C PRO A 80 -46.64 -68.30 0.23
N PHE A 81 -46.90 -68.66 1.48
CA PHE A 81 -46.12 -69.68 2.18
C PHE A 81 -46.33 -71.06 1.56
N SER A 82 -45.28 -71.87 1.56
CA SER A 82 -45.36 -73.32 1.46
C SER A 82 -45.42 -73.93 2.87
N MET A 83 -45.89 -75.17 2.98
CA MET A 83 -45.85 -75.91 4.26
C MET A 83 -44.42 -75.98 4.81
N GLN A 84 -43.45 -76.18 3.92
CA GLN A 84 -42.02 -76.23 4.25
C GLN A 84 -41.54 -74.92 4.90
N ASN A 85 -41.91 -73.77 4.31
CA ASN A 85 -41.50 -72.46 4.82
C ASN A 85 -42.00 -72.23 6.26
N ILE A 86 -43.22 -72.65 6.56
CA ILE A 86 -43.81 -72.47 7.90
C ILE A 86 -43.12 -73.37 8.92
N VAL A 87 -42.90 -74.66 8.59
CA VAL A 87 -42.18 -75.60 9.47
C VAL A 87 -40.79 -75.07 9.80
N PHE A 88 -40.04 -74.61 8.79
CA PHE A 88 -38.69 -74.07 9.00
C PHE A 88 -38.67 -72.79 9.81
N LEU A 89 -39.71 -71.96 9.71
CA LEU A 89 -39.87 -70.78 10.55
C LEU A 89 -40.11 -71.15 12.02
N ILE A 90 -40.95 -72.17 12.28
CA ILE A 90 -41.24 -72.66 13.64
C ILE A 90 -40.01 -73.34 14.25
N GLU A 91 -39.33 -74.21 13.51
CA GLU A 91 -38.20 -75.00 14.04
C GLU A 91 -36.84 -74.30 13.90
N GLN A 92 -36.76 -73.17 13.20
CA GLN A 92 -35.49 -72.46 12.94
C GLN A 92 -34.43 -73.37 12.26
N VAL A 93 -34.90 -74.15 11.29
CA VAL A 93 -34.07 -75.04 10.46
C VAL A 93 -33.71 -74.30 9.17
N SER A 94 -32.41 -74.30 8.83
CA SER A 94 -31.90 -73.67 7.60
C SER A 94 -31.91 -74.69 6.48
N THR A 95 -32.40 -74.30 5.30
CA THR A 95 -32.59 -75.18 4.13
C THR A 95 -31.42 -75.30 3.18
N LYS A 96 -30.41 -74.42 3.29
CA LYS A 96 -29.36 -74.38 2.27
C LYS A 96 -28.26 -75.38 2.59
N ASP A 97 -28.28 -76.49 1.85
CA ASP A 97 -27.22 -77.48 1.83
C ASP A 97 -25.85 -76.83 1.63
N ARG A 98 -24.84 -77.32 2.35
CA ARG A 98 -23.47 -76.80 2.27
C ARG A 98 -22.76 -77.13 0.94
N ASP A 99 -23.34 -78.02 0.12
CA ASP A 99 -22.65 -78.68 -0.99
C ASP A 99 -23.18 -78.39 -2.41
N GLU A 100 -24.22 -77.56 -2.60
CA GLU A 100 -24.69 -77.24 -3.96
C GLU A 100 -23.89 -76.08 -4.59
N LYS A 101 -22.86 -76.46 -5.35
CA LYS A 101 -22.17 -75.62 -6.34
C LYS A 101 -23.03 -75.41 -7.60
N GLU A 102 -24.20 -74.81 -7.48
CA GLU A 102 -24.93 -74.33 -8.68
C GLU A 102 -24.62 -72.86 -8.95
N GLU A 103 -24.18 -72.58 -10.19
CA GLU A 103 -23.81 -71.27 -10.73
C GLU A 103 -25.01 -70.30 -10.90
N ALA A 104 -26.20 -70.65 -10.39
CA ALA A 104 -27.40 -69.83 -10.46
C ALA A 104 -27.59 -69.05 -9.15
N LYS A 105 -27.40 -67.72 -9.21
CA LYS A 105 -27.76 -66.71 -8.19
C LYS A 105 -27.63 -67.22 -6.74
N ARG A 106 -26.45 -67.05 -6.12
CA ARG A 106 -26.26 -67.16 -4.66
C ARG A 106 -27.38 -66.35 -3.97
N SER A 107 -28.38 -67.04 -3.45
CA SER A 107 -29.48 -66.40 -2.72
C SER A 107 -28.90 -65.81 -1.43
N THR A 108 -29.13 -64.51 -1.21
CA THR A 108 -28.40 -63.66 -0.26
C THR A 108 -28.41 -64.10 1.21
N GLY A 109 -29.22 -65.09 1.59
CA GLY A 109 -29.27 -65.63 2.95
C GLY A 109 -28.53 -66.96 3.09
N LYS A 110 -27.34 -66.99 3.70
CA LYS A 110 -26.70 -68.25 4.16
C LYS A 110 -27.13 -68.70 5.57
N PHE A 111 -28.09 -68.01 6.19
CA PHE A 111 -28.33 -68.18 7.62
C PHE A 111 -29.83 -68.17 7.94
N GLY A 112 -30.40 -69.34 8.20
CA GLY A 112 -31.76 -69.52 8.74
C GLY A 112 -31.94 -69.04 10.19
N THR A 113 -31.17 -68.03 10.63
CA THR A 113 -31.20 -67.38 11.95
C THR A 113 -31.70 -65.94 11.89
N GLY A 114 -31.82 -65.36 10.68
CA GLY A 114 -32.23 -63.96 10.47
C GLY A 114 -33.58 -63.62 11.12
N PHE A 115 -34.57 -64.51 11.02
CA PHE A 115 -35.87 -64.31 11.67
C PHE A 115 -35.78 -64.28 13.20
N LEU A 116 -34.83 -64.99 13.81
CA LEU A 116 -34.65 -65.01 15.25
C LEU A 116 -34.25 -63.62 15.78
N THR A 117 -33.55 -62.80 14.99
CA THR A 117 -33.20 -61.41 15.34
C THR A 117 -34.44 -60.55 15.63
N THR A 118 -35.58 -60.88 15.02
CA THR A 118 -36.84 -60.15 15.23
C THR A 118 -37.40 -60.36 16.65
N HIS A 119 -36.92 -61.36 17.39
CA HIS A 119 -37.29 -61.56 18.79
C HIS A 119 -36.65 -60.52 19.74
N LEU A 120 -35.75 -59.67 19.23
CA LEU A 120 -35.33 -58.45 19.92
C LEU A 120 -36.48 -57.43 20.04
N LEU A 121 -37.44 -57.44 19.11
CA LEU A 121 -38.65 -56.62 19.19
C LEU A 121 -39.65 -57.19 20.21
N SER A 122 -39.89 -58.50 20.14
CA SER A 122 -40.89 -59.19 20.96
C SER A 122 -40.55 -60.67 21.13
N GLU A 123 -40.74 -61.20 22.33
CA GLU A 123 -40.58 -62.63 22.61
C GLU A 123 -41.66 -63.49 21.92
N ILE A 124 -42.76 -62.87 21.49
CA ILE A 124 -43.90 -63.52 20.82
C ILE A 124 -44.18 -62.82 19.49
N VAL A 125 -44.25 -63.59 18.41
CA VAL A 125 -44.56 -63.10 17.07
C VAL A 125 -45.77 -63.83 16.53
N THR A 126 -46.81 -63.09 16.13
CA THR A 126 -47.97 -63.64 15.43
C THR A 126 -47.74 -63.55 13.93
N ILE A 127 -47.83 -64.69 13.24
CA ILE A 127 -47.67 -64.79 11.79
C ILE A 127 -49.04 -65.04 11.19
N SER A 128 -49.45 -64.19 10.25
CA SER A 128 -50.67 -64.35 9.48
C SER A 128 -50.31 -64.37 8.00
N GLY A 129 -50.84 -65.34 7.26
CA GLY A 129 -50.40 -65.59 5.90
C GLY A 129 -51.41 -66.34 5.04
N VAL A 130 -51.05 -66.49 3.77
CA VAL A 130 -51.71 -67.42 2.85
C VAL A 130 -50.77 -68.59 2.60
N LEU A 131 -51.26 -69.81 2.79
CA LEU A 131 -50.59 -71.06 2.45
C LEU A 131 -51.09 -71.54 1.09
N GLN A 132 -50.17 -71.89 0.21
CA GLN A 132 -50.47 -72.61 -1.03
C GLN A 132 -50.21 -74.10 -0.81
N ASP A 133 -51.24 -74.93 -1.02
CA ASP A 133 -51.10 -76.39 -0.96
C ASP A 133 -50.61 -77.00 -2.29
N GLU A 134 -50.31 -78.29 -2.29
CA GLU A 134 -49.83 -79.01 -3.49
C GLU A 134 -50.84 -79.01 -4.66
N ASN A 135 -52.12 -78.78 -4.37
CA ASN A 135 -53.18 -78.67 -5.37
C ASN A 135 -53.40 -77.22 -5.85
N SER A 136 -52.50 -76.29 -5.48
CA SER A 136 -52.61 -74.85 -5.76
C SER A 136 -53.85 -74.19 -5.16
N GLN A 137 -54.42 -74.73 -4.08
CA GLN A 137 -55.43 -74.04 -3.30
C GLN A 137 -54.76 -73.11 -2.28
N PHE A 138 -55.38 -71.94 -2.09
CA PHE A 138 -54.91 -70.93 -1.15
C PHE A 138 -55.78 -70.94 0.11
N LYS A 139 -55.15 -71.06 1.28
CA LYS A 139 -55.82 -71.03 2.58
C LYS A 139 -55.18 -69.99 3.49
N ARG A 140 -55.99 -69.22 4.22
CA ARG A 140 -55.45 -68.34 5.27
C ARG A 140 -55.05 -69.16 6.49
N PHE A 141 -53.93 -68.80 7.10
CA PHE A 141 -53.52 -69.33 8.38
C PHE A 141 -53.05 -68.21 9.31
N GLU A 142 -53.13 -68.48 10.60
CA GLU A 142 -52.55 -67.66 11.65
C GLU A 142 -51.95 -68.58 12.72
N LEU A 143 -50.77 -68.23 13.23
CA LEU A 143 -50.11 -68.94 14.34
C LEU A 143 -49.21 -67.99 15.13
N ASP A 144 -48.93 -68.35 16.37
CA ASP A 144 -47.97 -67.64 17.22
C ASP A 144 -46.68 -68.45 17.32
N ILE A 145 -45.53 -67.79 17.14
CA ILE A 145 -44.23 -68.29 17.57
C ILE A 145 -43.90 -67.65 18.92
N ASN A 146 -43.85 -68.48 19.96
CA ASN A 146 -43.56 -68.05 21.32
C ASN A 146 -42.16 -68.49 21.76
N ARG A 147 -41.34 -67.53 22.18
CA ARG A 147 -39.98 -67.71 22.72
C ARG A 147 -39.80 -67.11 24.13
N SER A 148 -40.89 -66.80 24.84
CA SER A 148 -40.83 -66.21 26.18
C SER A 148 -40.27 -67.17 27.23
N GLU A 149 -40.59 -68.47 27.11
CA GLU A 149 -40.05 -69.50 27.99
C GLU A 149 -38.68 -69.97 27.50
N LYS A 150 -37.61 -69.48 28.14
CA LYS A 150 -36.20 -69.74 27.77
C LYS A 150 -35.65 -71.08 28.27
N THR A 151 -36.53 -72.03 28.60
CA THR A 151 -36.17 -73.39 29.00
C THR A 151 -36.38 -74.35 27.84
N ARG A 152 -35.66 -75.47 27.83
CA ARG A 152 -35.77 -76.47 26.76
C ARG A 152 -37.20 -76.99 26.64
N GLU A 153 -37.83 -77.31 27.77
CA GLU A 153 -39.22 -77.78 27.82
C GLU A 153 -40.21 -76.72 27.35
N GLY A 154 -39.97 -75.44 27.68
CA GLY A 154 -40.80 -74.32 27.26
C GLY A 154 -40.77 -74.07 25.76
N ILE A 155 -39.58 -74.10 25.13
CA ILE A 155 -39.45 -73.95 23.67
C ILE A 155 -40.12 -75.12 22.93
N ILE A 156 -39.96 -76.36 23.40
CA ILE A 156 -40.64 -77.53 22.81
C ILE A 156 -42.16 -77.38 22.91
N ALA A 157 -42.67 -76.99 24.08
CA ALA A 157 -44.10 -76.74 24.26
C ALA A 157 -44.62 -75.60 23.36
N GLY A 158 -43.83 -74.53 23.22
CA GLY A 158 -44.12 -73.41 22.32
C GLY A 158 -44.22 -73.85 20.86
N ASN A 159 -43.24 -74.59 20.33
CA ASN A 159 -43.27 -75.12 18.97
C ASN A 159 -44.46 -76.05 18.73
N LYS A 160 -44.74 -76.96 19.68
CA LYS A 160 -45.90 -77.84 19.59
C LYS A 160 -47.20 -77.06 19.50
N LYS A 161 -47.36 -76.00 20.30
CA LYS A 161 -48.52 -75.11 20.25
C LYS A 161 -48.63 -74.39 18.90
N SER A 162 -47.51 -73.92 18.33
CA SER A 162 -47.49 -73.31 16.98
C SER A 162 -47.97 -74.29 15.91
N PHE A 163 -47.56 -75.57 15.97
CA PHE A 163 -48.04 -76.61 15.06
C PHE A 163 -49.53 -76.93 15.24
N GLU A 164 -50.01 -77.01 16.48
CA GLU A 164 -51.44 -77.19 16.77
C GLU A 164 -52.27 -76.01 16.23
N GLN A 165 -51.80 -74.77 16.37
CA GLN A 165 -52.42 -73.58 15.79
C GLN A 165 -52.44 -73.64 14.27
N LEU A 166 -51.32 -74.01 13.63
CA LEU A 166 -51.23 -74.16 12.19
C LEU A 166 -52.22 -75.21 11.66
N GLN A 167 -52.26 -76.38 12.28
CA GLN A 167 -53.16 -77.46 11.90
C GLN A 167 -54.63 -77.01 12.01
N ASN A 168 -55.02 -76.42 13.14
CA ASN A 168 -56.37 -75.88 13.33
C ASN A 168 -56.72 -74.78 12.31
N SER A 169 -55.76 -73.90 12.00
CA SER A 169 -55.90 -72.83 11.02
C SER A 169 -56.08 -73.36 9.59
N ILE A 170 -55.43 -74.47 9.22
CA ILE A 170 -55.56 -75.06 7.89
C ILE A 170 -56.85 -75.88 7.75
N GLU A 171 -57.21 -76.63 8.79
CA GLU A 171 -58.42 -77.48 8.81
C GLU A 171 -59.71 -76.63 8.81
N ASN A 172 -59.72 -75.53 9.56
CA ASN A 172 -60.86 -74.61 9.67
C ASN A 172 -60.72 -73.35 8.78
N GLY A 173 -59.62 -73.26 8.03
CA GLY A 173 -59.25 -72.06 7.26
C GLY A 173 -60.16 -71.80 6.06
N LYS A 174 -60.46 -70.52 5.81
CA LYS A 174 -61.21 -70.10 4.63
C LYS A 174 -60.38 -70.32 3.36
N ILE A 175 -60.94 -71.08 2.41
CA ILE A 175 -60.38 -71.22 1.06
C ILE A 175 -60.52 -69.87 0.32
N ILE A 176 -59.44 -69.44 -0.32
CA ILE A 176 -59.38 -68.23 -1.14
C ILE A 176 -59.45 -68.66 -2.61
N PHE A 177 -60.55 -68.29 -3.29
CA PHE A 177 -60.74 -68.59 -4.71
C PHE A 177 -60.10 -67.53 -5.62
N ASP A 178 -60.19 -66.25 -5.24
CA ASP A 178 -59.64 -65.12 -5.98
C ASP A 178 -58.40 -64.57 -5.25
N PHE A 179 -57.30 -65.31 -5.29
CA PHE A 179 -56.04 -64.85 -4.68
C PHE A 179 -55.53 -63.61 -5.42
N ASN A 180 -55.38 -62.49 -4.71
CA ASN A 180 -54.83 -61.25 -5.22
C ASN A 180 -53.43 -61.03 -4.65
N GLU A 181 -52.40 -61.17 -5.49
CA GLU A 181 -51.00 -61.02 -5.09
C GLU A 181 -50.57 -59.58 -4.81
N ASP A 182 -51.35 -58.55 -5.19
CA ASP A 182 -51.04 -57.16 -4.85
C ASP A 182 -51.39 -56.81 -3.40
N LEU A 183 -52.21 -57.63 -2.73
CA LEU A 183 -52.52 -57.47 -1.31
C LEU A 183 -51.34 -57.92 -0.43
N PHE A 184 -51.19 -57.27 0.73
CA PHE A 184 -50.22 -57.64 1.76
C PHE A 184 -50.63 -58.96 2.45
N ASN A 185 -50.44 -60.08 1.75
CA ASN A 185 -50.92 -61.40 2.13
C ASN A 185 -50.10 -62.08 3.22
N THR A 186 -48.88 -61.60 3.50
CA THR A 186 -48.01 -62.09 4.57
C THR A 186 -47.76 -60.98 5.57
N SER A 187 -47.92 -61.29 6.86
CA SER A 187 -47.72 -60.35 7.96
C SER A 187 -47.09 -60.99 9.19
N PHE A 188 -46.19 -60.26 9.83
CA PHE A 188 -45.56 -60.56 11.11
C PHE A 188 -45.92 -59.46 12.11
N THR A 189 -46.58 -59.83 13.20
CA THR A 189 -47.07 -58.89 14.21
C THR A 189 -46.35 -59.13 15.53
N TYR A 190 -45.69 -58.09 16.03
CA TYR A 190 -44.87 -58.08 17.24
C TYR A 190 -45.57 -57.28 18.33
N ARG A 191 -45.79 -57.91 19.49
CA ARG A 191 -46.29 -57.23 20.69
C ARG A 191 -45.11 -56.77 21.54
N ILE A 192 -44.72 -55.52 21.38
CA ILE A 192 -43.44 -55.02 21.89
C ILE A 192 -43.56 -54.54 23.34
N ASN A 193 -42.49 -54.72 24.12
CA ASN A 193 -42.35 -54.12 25.44
C ASN A 193 -41.55 -52.81 25.33
N GLU A 194 -41.17 -52.20 26.46
CA GLU A 194 -40.40 -50.94 26.45
C GLU A 194 -39.04 -51.07 25.77
N ASN A 195 -38.35 -52.20 25.95
CA ASN A 195 -37.10 -52.48 25.24
C ASN A 195 -37.34 -52.62 23.72
N GLY A 196 -38.38 -53.35 23.33
CA GLY A 196 -38.79 -53.51 21.93
C GLY A 196 -39.20 -52.21 21.25
N LEU A 197 -39.73 -51.24 22.01
CA LEU A 197 -40.04 -49.89 21.52
C LEU A 197 -38.76 -49.16 21.08
N GLY A 198 -37.69 -49.23 21.87
CA GLY A 198 -36.39 -48.67 21.51
C GLY A 198 -35.82 -49.32 20.25
N VAL A 199 -35.81 -50.66 20.20
CA VAL A 199 -35.35 -51.46 19.05
C VAL A 199 -36.13 -51.12 17.77
N ALA A 200 -37.45 -50.92 17.87
CA ALA A 200 -38.30 -50.54 16.74
C ALA A 200 -37.92 -49.16 16.19
N LYS A 201 -37.80 -48.16 17.06
CA LYS A 201 -37.45 -46.78 16.67
C LYS A 201 -36.07 -46.70 16.01
N GLU A 202 -35.07 -47.33 16.61
CA GLU A 202 -33.71 -47.37 16.05
C GLU A 202 -33.68 -48.06 14.66
N GLY A 203 -34.35 -49.21 14.53
CA GLY A 203 -34.44 -49.92 13.25
C GLY A 203 -35.15 -49.13 12.15
N LEU A 204 -36.26 -48.45 12.48
CA LEU A 204 -36.98 -47.62 11.51
C LEU A 204 -36.21 -46.34 11.13
N GLY A 205 -35.45 -45.76 12.06
CA GLY A 205 -34.57 -44.63 11.76
C GLY A 205 -33.45 -45.04 10.79
N ASN A 206 -32.77 -46.16 11.04
CA ASN A 206 -31.76 -46.69 10.13
C ASN A 206 -32.33 -47.09 8.76
N LEU A 207 -33.55 -47.65 8.75
CA LEU A 207 -34.28 -47.97 7.52
C LEU A 207 -34.39 -46.73 6.63
N TYR A 208 -34.85 -45.60 7.16
CA TYR A 208 -35.05 -44.37 6.39
C TYR A 208 -33.78 -43.93 5.65
N ASP A 209 -32.63 -43.89 6.34
CA ASP A 209 -31.35 -43.41 5.78
C ASP A 209 -30.74 -44.34 4.71
N ALA A 210 -30.81 -45.66 4.92
CA ALA A 210 -30.14 -46.62 4.03
C ALA A 210 -31.05 -47.16 2.90
N LEU A 211 -32.36 -46.98 3.00
CA LEU A 211 -33.33 -47.48 2.03
C LEU A 211 -33.12 -46.94 0.60
N PRO A 212 -32.77 -45.66 0.37
CA PRO A 212 -32.43 -45.17 -0.98
C PRO A 212 -31.35 -46.00 -1.68
N TYR A 213 -30.31 -46.42 -0.94
CA TYR A 213 -29.23 -47.25 -1.47
C TYR A 213 -29.69 -48.69 -1.73
N VAL A 214 -30.57 -49.24 -0.90
CA VAL A 214 -31.20 -50.55 -1.16
C VAL A 214 -32.02 -50.51 -2.44
N PHE A 215 -32.74 -49.43 -2.72
CA PHE A 215 -33.41 -49.27 -4.02
C PHE A 215 -32.41 -49.29 -5.18
N MET A 216 -31.20 -48.73 -5.03
CA MET A 216 -30.18 -48.82 -6.07
C MET A 216 -29.68 -50.26 -6.29
N PHE A 217 -29.50 -51.04 -5.22
CA PHE A 217 -28.84 -52.35 -5.29
C PHE A 217 -29.79 -53.55 -5.43
N VAL A 218 -31.02 -53.44 -4.96
CA VAL A 218 -31.98 -54.55 -4.86
C VAL A 218 -33.21 -54.28 -5.73
N PRO A 219 -33.20 -54.67 -7.02
CA PRO A 219 -34.28 -54.37 -7.96
C PRO A 219 -35.62 -55.01 -7.58
N GLU A 220 -35.61 -56.09 -6.78
CA GLU A 220 -36.81 -56.80 -6.33
C GLU A 220 -37.65 -55.99 -5.33
N ILE A 221 -37.13 -54.93 -4.69
CA ILE A 221 -37.94 -54.06 -3.83
C ILE A 221 -38.60 -52.96 -4.68
N ARG A 222 -39.94 -52.92 -4.69
CA ARG A 222 -40.75 -51.94 -5.44
C ARG A 222 -41.15 -50.74 -4.60
N SER A 223 -41.65 -50.97 -3.39
CA SER A 223 -41.94 -49.90 -2.44
C SER A 223 -41.82 -50.36 -0.98
N VAL A 224 -41.54 -49.42 -0.09
CA VAL A 224 -41.55 -49.62 1.36
C VAL A 224 -42.26 -48.43 1.99
N SER A 225 -43.27 -48.69 2.84
CA SER A 225 -44.01 -47.65 3.56
C SER A 225 -44.05 -47.89 5.06
N VAL A 226 -43.93 -46.82 5.85
CA VAL A 226 -44.12 -46.84 7.31
C VAL A 226 -45.29 -45.92 7.67
N GLU A 227 -46.38 -46.51 8.14
CA GLU A 227 -47.64 -45.76 8.37
C GLU A 227 -47.54 -44.72 9.48
N GLU A 228 -46.89 -45.06 10.60
CA GLU A 228 -46.78 -44.17 11.78
C GLU A 228 -46.05 -42.86 11.47
N TYR A 229 -45.04 -42.95 10.59
CA TYR A 229 -44.25 -41.81 10.16
C TYR A 229 -44.76 -41.21 8.85
N ALA A 230 -45.89 -41.73 8.35
CA ALA A 230 -46.58 -41.26 7.14
C ALA A 230 -45.67 -41.11 5.91
N TRP A 231 -44.65 -41.98 5.78
CA TRP A 231 -43.75 -41.95 4.63
C TRP A 231 -43.77 -43.24 3.80
N LYS A 232 -43.54 -43.08 2.49
CA LYS A 232 -43.44 -44.17 1.52
C LYS A 232 -42.36 -43.88 0.50
N PHE A 233 -41.44 -44.83 0.33
CA PHE A 233 -40.43 -44.83 -0.73
C PHE A 233 -40.89 -45.76 -1.84
N THR A 234 -40.85 -45.28 -3.07
CA THR A 234 -41.24 -46.04 -4.26
C THR A 234 -40.13 -45.95 -5.30
N ARG A 235 -39.82 -47.08 -5.96
CA ARG A 235 -38.85 -47.11 -7.06
C ARG A 235 -39.33 -46.22 -8.22
N GLY A 236 -38.55 -45.20 -8.53
CA GLY A 236 -38.76 -44.31 -9.67
C GLY A 236 -38.00 -44.78 -10.92
N LYS A 237 -37.73 -43.84 -11.83
CA LYS A 237 -37.08 -44.13 -13.12
C LYS A 237 -35.58 -44.40 -12.96
N LEU A 238 -35.07 -45.35 -13.74
CA LEU A 238 -33.63 -45.55 -13.91
C LEU A 238 -33.11 -44.68 -15.06
N TYR A 239 -32.15 -43.81 -14.76
CA TYR A 239 -31.46 -42.98 -15.75
C TYR A 239 -30.08 -43.60 -16.05
N LEU A 240 -29.83 -43.87 -17.33
CA LEU A 240 -28.54 -44.34 -17.80
C LEU A 240 -27.68 -43.14 -18.21
N SER A 241 -26.43 -43.08 -17.73
CA SER A 241 -25.48 -42.05 -18.16
C SER A 241 -24.93 -42.34 -19.55
N LYS A 242 -24.24 -41.35 -20.15
CA LYS A 242 -23.39 -41.58 -21.34
C LYS A 242 -22.28 -42.60 -21.06
N ASN A 243 -21.79 -42.65 -19.81
CA ASN A 243 -20.98 -43.77 -19.37
C ASN A 243 -21.94 -44.93 -19.03
N LYS A 244 -21.83 -46.05 -19.76
CA LYS A 244 -22.70 -47.21 -19.59
C LYS A 244 -22.59 -47.84 -18.20
N ASP A 245 -21.47 -47.60 -17.52
CA ASP A 245 -21.18 -48.15 -16.20
C ASP A 245 -21.82 -47.32 -15.09
N ILE A 246 -22.26 -46.08 -15.38
CA ILE A 246 -22.89 -45.19 -14.40
C ILE A 246 -24.40 -45.13 -14.62
N LYS A 247 -25.13 -45.40 -13.53
CA LYS A 247 -26.60 -45.39 -13.49
C LYS A 247 -27.06 -44.50 -12.35
N VAL A 248 -28.20 -43.84 -12.52
CA VAL A 248 -28.85 -43.05 -11.48
C VAL A 248 -30.25 -43.58 -11.27
N GLN A 249 -30.53 -44.08 -10.07
CA GLN A 249 -31.86 -44.52 -9.68
C GLN A 249 -32.58 -43.37 -8.98
N GLU A 250 -33.77 -43.01 -9.48
CA GLU A 250 -34.70 -42.11 -8.79
C GLU A 250 -35.56 -42.91 -7.80
N ILE A 251 -35.78 -42.35 -6.63
CA ILE A 251 -36.64 -42.89 -5.58
C ILE A 251 -37.64 -41.80 -5.22
N ILE A 252 -38.92 -42.10 -5.40
CA ILE A 252 -40.01 -41.19 -5.08
C ILE A 252 -40.34 -41.38 -3.60
N VAL A 253 -40.16 -40.32 -2.82
CA VAL A 253 -40.45 -40.29 -1.39
C VAL A 253 -41.69 -39.45 -1.19
N ARG A 254 -42.74 -40.06 -0.65
CA ARG A 254 -43.93 -39.34 -0.20
C ARG A 254 -43.89 -39.27 1.32
N GLU A 255 -43.92 -38.07 1.88
CA GLU A 255 -44.00 -37.82 3.32
C GLU A 255 -45.22 -36.96 3.59
N ASN A 256 -46.16 -37.48 4.37
CA ASN A 256 -47.49 -36.88 4.53
C ASN A 256 -48.16 -36.65 3.15
N GLU A 257 -48.37 -35.39 2.76
CA GLU A 257 -48.93 -34.99 1.46
C GLU A 257 -47.87 -34.48 0.46
N GLU A 258 -46.61 -34.37 0.87
CA GLU A 258 -45.52 -33.89 0.02
C GLU A 258 -44.83 -35.05 -0.70
N GLU A 259 -44.49 -34.85 -1.97
CA GLU A 259 -43.77 -35.80 -2.79
C GLU A 259 -42.44 -35.19 -3.25
N SER A 260 -41.34 -35.90 -3.01
CA SER A 260 -39.98 -35.50 -3.37
C SER A 260 -39.22 -36.64 -4.04
N GLY A 261 -38.14 -36.32 -4.73
CA GLY A 261 -37.28 -37.29 -5.41
C GLY A 261 -35.89 -37.35 -4.79
N ILE A 262 -35.46 -38.55 -4.40
CA ILE A 262 -34.07 -38.86 -4.04
C ILE A 262 -33.39 -39.53 -5.24
N TYR A 263 -32.12 -39.20 -5.50
CA TYR A 263 -31.36 -39.78 -6.60
C TYR A 263 -30.08 -40.43 -6.09
N ILE A 264 -29.91 -41.73 -6.37
CA ILE A 264 -28.67 -42.45 -6.07
C ILE A 264 -27.93 -42.71 -7.37
N ALA A 265 -26.74 -42.14 -7.50
CA ALA A 265 -25.83 -42.41 -8.61
C ALA A 265 -24.86 -43.51 -8.20
N ALA A 266 -24.67 -44.54 -9.04
CA ALA A 266 -23.64 -45.54 -8.82
C ALA A 266 -22.90 -45.90 -10.11
N ILE A 267 -21.60 -46.17 -9.96
CA ILE A 267 -20.80 -46.87 -10.96
C ILE A 267 -20.82 -48.37 -10.67
N GLN A 268 -20.96 -49.18 -11.72
CA GLN A 268 -21.04 -50.64 -11.64
C GLN A 268 -19.84 -51.27 -12.33
N GLY A 269 -19.04 -52.02 -11.57
CA GLY A 269 -18.00 -52.92 -12.08
C GLY A 269 -18.52 -54.34 -12.31
N ALA A 270 -17.60 -55.29 -12.38
CA ALA A 270 -17.92 -56.69 -12.64
C ALA A 270 -18.70 -57.31 -11.46
N ASN A 271 -18.23 -57.06 -10.24
CA ASN A 271 -18.81 -57.65 -9.03
C ASN A 271 -19.14 -56.61 -7.96
N VAL A 272 -18.75 -55.34 -8.15
CA VAL A 272 -18.83 -54.28 -7.15
C VAL A 272 -19.54 -53.06 -7.71
N ALA A 273 -20.30 -52.37 -6.87
CA ALA A 273 -20.86 -51.06 -7.16
C ALA A 273 -20.39 -50.03 -6.14
N VAL A 274 -20.14 -48.80 -6.58
CA VAL A 274 -19.83 -47.66 -5.71
C VAL A 274 -20.87 -46.56 -5.95
N ALA A 275 -21.51 -46.09 -4.90
CA ALA A 275 -22.67 -45.20 -4.97
C ALA A 275 -22.56 -43.97 -4.07
N ALA A 276 -23.25 -42.91 -4.48
CA ALA A 276 -23.48 -41.69 -3.70
C ALA A 276 -24.87 -41.11 -4.01
N GLU A 277 -25.46 -40.47 -3.02
CA GLU A 277 -26.66 -39.67 -3.22
C GLU A 277 -26.32 -38.33 -3.87
N VAL A 278 -27.17 -37.90 -4.80
CA VAL A 278 -27.00 -36.66 -5.55
C VAL A 278 -28.28 -35.85 -5.56
N GLU A 279 -28.12 -34.54 -5.60
CA GLU A 279 -29.21 -33.59 -5.80
C GLU A 279 -29.13 -33.01 -7.20
N LYS A 280 -30.31 -32.74 -7.79
CA LYS A 280 -30.41 -32.11 -9.10
C LYS A 280 -31.09 -30.75 -8.99
N HIS A 281 -30.36 -29.69 -9.32
CA HIS A 281 -30.84 -28.30 -9.32
C HIS A 281 -30.78 -27.77 -10.76
N GLY A 282 -31.89 -27.89 -11.50
CA GLY A 282 -31.94 -27.55 -12.93
C GLY A 282 -31.01 -28.45 -13.76
N ASN A 283 -29.94 -27.87 -14.31
CA ASN A 283 -28.90 -28.59 -15.06
C ASN A 283 -27.67 -28.98 -14.20
N HIS A 284 -27.63 -28.52 -12.95
CA HIS A 284 -26.52 -28.76 -12.02
C HIS A 284 -26.80 -30.02 -11.18
N VAL A 285 -25.75 -30.77 -10.89
CA VAL A 285 -25.81 -31.96 -10.03
C VAL A 285 -24.80 -31.76 -8.91
N ALA A 286 -25.24 -31.92 -7.67
CA ALA A 286 -24.39 -31.79 -6.49
C ALA A 286 -24.34 -33.12 -5.72
N VAL A 287 -23.18 -33.48 -5.18
CA VAL A 287 -23.09 -34.64 -4.29
C VAL A 287 -23.64 -34.26 -2.91
N LYS A 288 -24.59 -35.05 -2.41
CA LYS A 288 -25.20 -34.81 -1.10
C LYS A 288 -24.29 -35.32 0.02
N GLU A 289 -24.33 -34.66 1.17
CA GLU A 289 -23.61 -35.14 2.34
C GLU A 289 -24.20 -36.46 2.83
N PHE A 290 -23.34 -37.42 3.11
CA PHE A 290 -23.75 -38.70 3.68
C PHE A 290 -24.10 -38.56 5.17
N THR A 291 -25.24 -39.09 5.60
CA THR A 291 -25.60 -39.13 7.02
C THR A 291 -24.58 -39.95 7.83
N ASN A 292 -24.39 -39.59 9.09
CA ASN A 292 -23.46 -40.30 9.98
C ASN A 292 -23.96 -41.69 10.39
N GLN A 293 -25.25 -41.97 10.19
CA GLN A 293 -25.89 -43.25 10.50
C GLN A 293 -25.92 -44.21 9.31
N LEU A 294 -25.58 -43.74 8.10
CA LEU A 294 -25.58 -44.55 6.89
C LEU A 294 -24.40 -45.53 6.87
N PRO A 295 -24.65 -46.85 6.82
CA PRO A 295 -23.61 -47.85 6.63
C PRO A 295 -22.85 -47.63 5.32
N ARG A 296 -21.56 -47.93 5.27
CA ARG A 296 -20.74 -47.75 4.06
C ARG A 296 -20.60 -49.00 3.22
N ILE A 297 -20.82 -50.18 3.80
CA ILE A 297 -20.69 -51.47 3.10
C ILE A 297 -22.07 -52.13 3.05
N PHE A 298 -22.45 -52.55 1.85
CA PHE A 298 -23.67 -53.29 1.57
C PHE A 298 -23.31 -54.64 0.96
N CYS A 299 -24.04 -55.66 1.38
CA CYS A 299 -24.11 -56.96 0.70
C CYS A 299 -25.58 -57.17 0.36
N ASP A 300 -26.00 -56.49 -0.71
CA ASP A 300 -27.37 -56.14 -1.11
C ASP A 300 -28.11 -55.24 -0.10
N PHE A 301 -28.04 -55.60 1.17
CA PHE A 301 -28.56 -54.84 2.31
C PHE A 301 -27.41 -54.26 3.13
N PRO A 302 -27.64 -53.18 3.90
CA PRO A 302 -26.60 -52.54 4.68
C PRO A 302 -26.00 -53.46 5.74
N LEU A 303 -24.67 -53.45 5.87
CA LEU A 303 -23.98 -54.11 6.98
C LEU A 303 -23.88 -53.14 8.17
N ILE A 304 -24.84 -53.27 9.09
CA ILE A 304 -24.98 -52.35 10.24
C ILE A 304 -23.75 -52.46 11.12
N GLY A 305 -23.06 -51.33 11.32
CA GLY A 305 -21.78 -51.27 11.98
C GLY A 305 -20.64 -50.81 11.10
N THR A 306 -20.90 -50.51 9.83
CA THR A 306 -19.92 -49.99 8.86
C THR A 306 -20.04 -48.48 8.60
N GLU A 307 -20.78 -47.74 9.42
CA GLU A 307 -21.04 -46.29 9.25
C GLU A 307 -19.77 -45.43 9.34
N ASP A 308 -18.83 -45.85 10.17
CA ASP A 308 -17.52 -45.24 10.42
C ASP A 308 -16.40 -45.85 9.57
N PHE A 309 -16.74 -46.69 8.58
CA PHE A 309 -15.74 -47.24 7.67
C PHE A 309 -15.12 -46.12 6.81
N VAL A 310 -13.81 -46.19 6.58
CA VAL A 310 -12.99 -45.12 5.98
C VAL A 310 -13.35 -44.74 4.55
N PHE A 311 -14.04 -45.62 3.83
CA PHE A 311 -14.27 -45.47 2.40
C PHE A 311 -15.20 -44.27 2.11
N PRO A 312 -14.84 -43.38 1.17
CA PRO A 312 -15.51 -42.09 0.96
C PRO A 312 -16.90 -42.19 0.31
N ALA A 313 -17.32 -43.40 -0.09
CA ALA A 313 -18.57 -43.68 -0.78
C ALA A 313 -19.26 -44.91 -0.19
N VAL A 314 -20.48 -45.21 -0.64
CA VAL A 314 -21.14 -46.48 -0.32
C VAL A 314 -20.67 -47.55 -1.31
N VAL A 315 -20.24 -48.70 -0.81
CA VAL A 315 -19.84 -49.86 -1.63
C VAL A 315 -20.84 -50.99 -1.46
N ASN A 316 -21.20 -51.65 -2.57
CA ASN A 316 -22.04 -52.83 -2.57
C ASN A 316 -21.42 -53.97 -3.38
N SER A 317 -21.52 -55.19 -2.85
CA SER A 317 -21.33 -56.41 -3.62
C SER A 317 -22.14 -57.56 -3.03
N SER A 318 -22.90 -58.26 -3.86
CA SER A 318 -23.61 -59.49 -3.47
C SER A 318 -22.65 -60.67 -3.19
N GLN A 319 -21.35 -60.50 -3.48
CA GLN A 319 -20.30 -61.51 -3.29
C GLN A 319 -19.47 -61.29 -2.03
N PHE A 320 -19.70 -60.21 -1.27
CA PHE A 320 -19.03 -60.05 0.01
C PHE A 320 -19.34 -61.22 0.95
N ASN A 321 -18.33 -61.66 1.69
CA ASN A 321 -18.43 -62.61 2.79
C ASN A 321 -18.53 -61.81 4.11
N PRO A 322 -19.74 -61.53 4.63
CA PRO A 322 -19.93 -60.74 5.84
C PRO A 322 -19.52 -61.53 7.09
N THR A 323 -19.25 -60.80 8.18
CA THR A 323 -19.14 -61.39 9.52
C THR A 323 -20.48 -62.01 9.96
N GLU A 324 -20.47 -62.91 10.93
CA GLU A 324 -21.66 -63.28 11.71
C GLU A 324 -21.60 -62.45 13.01
N PRO A 325 -22.13 -61.21 13.04
CA PRO A 325 -23.56 -60.90 12.92
C PRO A 325 -23.93 -59.87 11.82
N ARG A 326 -23.31 -59.94 10.64
CA ARG A 326 -23.48 -59.04 9.48
C ARG A 326 -23.17 -57.57 9.74
N ASN A 327 -22.14 -57.30 10.53
CA ASN A 327 -21.70 -55.95 10.90
C ASN A 327 -20.40 -55.48 10.24
N GLY A 328 -19.91 -56.24 9.26
CA GLY A 328 -18.67 -55.96 8.53
C GLY A 328 -18.31 -57.09 7.57
N ILE A 329 -17.11 -57.01 6.99
CA ILE A 329 -16.53 -58.01 6.09
C ILE A 329 -15.13 -58.38 6.57
N PHE A 330 -14.69 -59.63 6.46
CA PHE A 330 -13.33 -59.97 6.90
C PHE A 330 -12.26 -59.34 5.98
N LEU A 331 -11.46 -58.43 6.54
CA LEU A 331 -10.30 -57.78 5.90
C LEU A 331 -9.04 -57.92 6.78
N LYS A 332 -8.92 -59.04 7.49
CA LYS A 332 -7.78 -59.32 8.37
C LYS A 332 -6.55 -59.80 7.59
N ASP A 333 -5.40 -59.86 8.27
CA ASP A 333 -4.18 -60.46 7.74
C ASP A 333 -4.12 -61.96 8.05
N VAL A 334 -5.14 -62.66 7.55
CA VAL A 334 -5.23 -64.12 7.59
C VAL A 334 -5.32 -64.65 6.16
N ASP A 335 -4.67 -65.79 5.92
CA ASP A 335 -4.76 -66.48 4.63
C ASP A 335 -6.01 -67.37 4.59
N GLU A 336 -7.17 -66.72 4.47
CA GLU A 336 -8.47 -67.37 4.28
C GLU A 336 -9.06 -66.95 2.93
N ILE A 337 -9.69 -67.89 2.23
CA ILE A 337 -10.29 -67.66 0.91
C ILE A 337 -11.30 -66.51 0.96
N GLU A 338 -12.20 -66.51 1.95
CA GLU A 338 -13.24 -65.49 2.12
C GLU A 338 -12.66 -64.09 2.34
N THR A 339 -11.57 -64.00 3.12
CA THR A 339 -10.85 -62.75 3.37
C THR A 339 -10.15 -62.25 2.11
N LYS A 340 -9.54 -63.15 1.31
CA LYS A 340 -8.92 -62.80 0.02
C LYS A 340 -9.95 -62.29 -0.98
N GLU A 341 -11.11 -62.94 -1.06
CA GLU A 341 -12.23 -62.50 -1.91
C GLU A 341 -12.70 -61.09 -1.54
N ASN A 342 -12.95 -60.83 -0.24
CA ASN A 342 -13.34 -59.50 0.25
C ASN A 342 -12.28 -58.43 -0.06
N LYS A 343 -11.00 -58.74 0.14
CA LYS A 343 -9.88 -57.84 -0.18
C LYS A 343 -9.86 -57.50 -1.68
N ASN A 344 -10.08 -58.49 -2.57
CA ASN A 344 -10.15 -58.27 -4.01
C ASN A 344 -11.34 -57.37 -4.41
N LEU A 345 -12.52 -57.62 -3.85
CA LEU A 345 -13.71 -56.78 -4.09
C LEU A 345 -13.48 -55.33 -3.61
N MET A 346 -12.82 -55.13 -2.47
CA MET A 346 -12.49 -53.79 -2.00
C MET A 346 -11.45 -53.08 -2.87
N MET A 347 -10.48 -53.80 -3.43
CA MET A 347 -9.55 -53.21 -4.41
C MET A 347 -10.26 -52.81 -5.71
N GLU A 348 -11.21 -53.62 -6.19
CA GLU A 348 -12.09 -53.24 -7.31
C GLU A 348 -12.92 -51.99 -6.95
N ALA A 349 -13.43 -51.89 -5.72
CA ALA A 349 -14.17 -50.72 -5.24
C ALA A 349 -13.32 -49.43 -5.29
N VAL A 350 -12.05 -49.49 -4.89
CA VAL A 350 -11.13 -48.34 -4.93
C VAL A 350 -10.89 -47.87 -6.38
N GLN A 351 -10.72 -48.82 -7.31
CA GLN A 351 -10.58 -48.50 -8.75
C GLN A 351 -11.85 -47.84 -9.31
N LEU A 352 -13.02 -48.40 -8.99
CA LEU A 352 -14.32 -47.85 -9.39
C LEU A 352 -14.55 -46.47 -8.78
N TYR A 353 -14.15 -46.24 -7.53
CA TYR A 353 -14.22 -44.93 -6.90
C TYR A 353 -13.41 -43.88 -7.68
N GLY A 354 -12.18 -44.21 -8.11
CA GLY A 354 -11.39 -43.30 -8.95
C GLY A 354 -12.06 -42.97 -10.27
N GLN A 355 -12.61 -43.97 -10.96
CA GLN A 355 -13.37 -43.76 -12.21
C GLN A 355 -14.63 -42.93 -11.98
N PHE A 356 -15.31 -43.13 -10.86
CA PHE A 356 -16.50 -42.37 -10.51
C PHE A 356 -16.15 -40.91 -10.20
N LEU A 357 -15.10 -40.67 -9.42
CA LEU A 357 -14.62 -39.33 -9.09
C LEU A 357 -14.16 -38.58 -10.34
N GLU A 358 -13.49 -39.25 -11.29
CA GLU A 358 -13.11 -38.68 -12.59
C GLU A 358 -14.34 -38.30 -13.42
N TYR A 359 -15.39 -39.14 -13.40
CA TYR A 359 -16.65 -38.81 -14.06
C TYR A 359 -17.36 -37.62 -13.40
N VAL A 360 -17.44 -37.59 -12.06
CA VAL A 360 -18.00 -36.48 -11.26
C VAL A 360 -17.27 -35.17 -11.60
N SER A 361 -15.94 -35.21 -11.63
CA SER A 361 -15.07 -34.11 -12.03
C SER A 361 -15.40 -33.60 -13.43
N ARG A 362 -15.33 -34.47 -14.45
CA ARG A 362 -15.56 -34.12 -15.87
C ARG A 362 -16.97 -33.61 -16.16
N ARG A 363 -17.95 -33.98 -15.34
CA ARG A 363 -19.34 -33.53 -15.48
C ARG A 363 -19.61 -32.19 -14.80
N GLY A 364 -18.64 -31.61 -14.10
CA GLY A 364 -18.85 -30.36 -13.40
C GLY A 364 -19.80 -30.51 -12.21
N TRP A 365 -19.84 -31.68 -11.56
CA TRP A 365 -20.67 -31.84 -10.37
C TRP A 365 -20.17 -30.94 -9.24
N GLU A 366 -21.08 -30.47 -8.41
CA GLU A 366 -20.82 -29.55 -7.30
C GLU A 366 -20.73 -30.29 -5.96
N LYS A 367 -20.24 -29.60 -4.92
CA LYS A 367 -20.11 -30.12 -3.55
C LYS A 367 -19.30 -31.43 -3.46
N ILE A 368 -18.26 -31.56 -4.30
CA ILE A 368 -17.40 -32.77 -4.36
C ILE A 368 -16.70 -33.03 -3.03
N TYR A 369 -16.52 -32.01 -2.18
CA TYR A 369 -16.02 -32.18 -0.81
C TYR A 369 -16.81 -33.25 -0.01
N ASN A 370 -18.10 -33.47 -0.30
CA ASN A 370 -18.89 -34.54 0.32
C ASN A 370 -18.47 -35.96 -0.11
N PHE A 371 -17.74 -36.10 -1.23
CA PHE A 371 -17.37 -37.36 -1.86
C PHE A 371 -15.89 -37.74 -1.71
N VAL A 372 -15.13 -36.96 -0.94
CA VAL A 372 -13.69 -37.19 -0.70
C VAL A 372 -13.35 -37.44 0.77
N LYS A 373 -14.37 -37.48 1.63
CA LYS A 373 -14.21 -37.58 3.08
C LYS A 373 -13.75 -38.97 3.51
N ILE A 374 -12.45 -39.09 3.78
CA ILE A 374 -11.85 -40.30 4.37
C ILE A 374 -11.91 -40.18 5.90
N ARG A 375 -12.80 -40.96 6.52
CA ARG A 375 -13.00 -40.96 7.98
C ARG A 375 -11.83 -41.63 8.71
N THR A 376 -11.66 -41.33 9.99
CA THR A 376 -10.72 -42.04 10.85
C THR A 376 -11.20 -43.48 11.08
N GLN A 377 -10.37 -44.47 10.73
CA GLN A 377 -10.70 -45.87 10.97
C GLN A 377 -10.68 -46.19 12.46
N ARG A 378 -11.81 -46.61 13.02
CA ARG A 378 -11.83 -47.22 14.35
C ARG A 378 -11.32 -48.66 14.27
N GLU A 379 -10.67 -49.11 15.33
CA GLU A 379 -10.27 -50.51 15.46
C GLU A 379 -11.51 -51.40 15.48
N LYS A 380 -11.49 -52.46 14.66
CA LYS A 380 -12.55 -53.46 14.61
C LYS A 380 -11.94 -54.84 14.48
N ILE A 381 -12.59 -55.82 15.10
CA ILE A 381 -12.11 -57.22 15.14
C ILE A 381 -11.93 -57.80 13.73
N TRP A 382 -12.72 -57.34 12.75
CA TRP A 382 -12.71 -57.81 11.36
C TRP A 382 -11.77 -57.05 10.42
N LEU A 383 -11.04 -56.03 10.90
CA LEU A 383 -10.18 -55.17 10.09
C LEU A 383 -8.69 -55.34 10.42
N SER A 384 -7.85 -55.37 9.38
CA SER A 384 -6.43 -55.03 9.51
C SER A 384 -6.21 -53.54 9.26
N THR A 385 -5.72 -52.82 10.27
CA THR A 385 -5.38 -51.40 10.16
C THR A 385 -4.29 -51.17 9.11
N GLU A 386 -3.31 -52.06 9.01
CA GLU A 386 -2.22 -51.95 8.05
C GLU A 386 -2.71 -52.14 6.60
N TRP A 387 -3.49 -53.20 6.35
CA TRP A 387 -4.00 -53.50 5.02
C TRP A 387 -4.97 -52.40 4.53
N VAL A 388 -5.91 -51.97 5.38
CA VAL A 388 -6.83 -50.87 5.06
C VAL A 388 -6.06 -49.57 4.83
N GLY A 389 -5.06 -49.27 5.66
CA GLY A 389 -4.21 -48.10 5.51
C GLY A 389 -3.51 -48.05 4.15
N LYS A 390 -2.90 -49.17 3.75
CA LYS A 390 -2.15 -49.28 2.51
C LYS A 390 -3.04 -49.28 1.26
N TYR A 391 -4.04 -50.16 1.19
CA TYR A 391 -4.75 -50.45 -0.07
C TYR A 391 -6.08 -49.70 -0.22
N ILE A 392 -6.60 -49.10 0.86
CA ILE A 392 -7.83 -48.29 0.79
C ILE A 392 -7.50 -46.84 1.04
N ILE A 393 -6.96 -46.50 2.21
CA ILE A 393 -6.75 -45.10 2.62
C ILE A 393 -5.74 -44.41 1.70
N ASN A 394 -4.53 -44.96 1.56
CA ASN A 394 -3.48 -44.32 0.76
C ASN A 394 -3.83 -44.27 -0.72
N GLU A 395 -4.45 -45.31 -1.27
CA GLU A 395 -4.91 -45.33 -2.66
C GLU A 395 -6.03 -44.30 -2.91
N CYS A 396 -7.04 -44.21 -2.03
CA CYS A 396 -8.06 -43.16 -2.14
C CYS A 396 -7.44 -41.76 -2.04
N LYS A 397 -6.49 -41.55 -1.12
CA LYS A 397 -5.77 -40.26 -1.00
C LYS A 397 -5.02 -39.92 -2.28
N ASN A 398 -4.30 -40.87 -2.86
CA ASN A 398 -3.57 -40.67 -4.13
C ASN A 398 -4.52 -40.30 -5.28
N ILE A 399 -5.67 -40.98 -5.37
CA ILE A 399 -6.73 -40.67 -6.35
C ILE A 399 -7.26 -39.25 -6.15
N ILE A 400 -7.66 -38.89 -4.91
CA ILE A 400 -8.23 -37.58 -4.56
C ILE A 400 -7.23 -36.45 -4.84
N CYS A 401 -5.94 -36.67 -4.58
CA CYS A 401 -4.91 -35.66 -4.82
C CYS A 401 -4.71 -35.33 -6.30
N LYS A 402 -4.91 -36.30 -7.21
CA LYS A 402 -4.54 -36.20 -8.62
C LYS A 402 -5.70 -35.88 -9.56
N ILE A 403 -6.93 -36.18 -9.15
CA ILE A 403 -8.12 -35.85 -9.96
C ILE A 403 -8.50 -34.38 -9.72
N PRO A 404 -8.79 -33.58 -10.76
CA PRO A 404 -9.29 -32.22 -10.59
C PRO A 404 -10.67 -32.20 -9.92
N ILE A 405 -10.75 -31.75 -8.67
CA ILE A 405 -11.98 -31.84 -7.86
C ILE A 405 -12.34 -30.54 -7.14
N VAL A 406 -11.42 -29.56 -7.11
CA VAL A 406 -11.63 -28.30 -6.41
C VAL A 406 -11.76 -27.19 -7.44
N ASP A 407 -12.81 -26.39 -7.34
CA ASP A 407 -12.95 -25.19 -8.15
C ASP A 407 -12.22 -24.03 -7.43
N ASN A 408 -11.22 -23.46 -8.10
CA ASN A 408 -10.47 -22.33 -7.55
C ASN A 408 -11.28 -21.02 -7.65
N LYS A 409 -10.81 -19.93 -7.03
CA LYS A 409 -11.45 -18.60 -7.08
C LYS A 409 -11.67 -18.07 -8.50
N MET A 410 -10.93 -18.59 -9.48
CA MET A 410 -11.07 -18.24 -10.91
C MET A 410 -12.09 -19.09 -11.66
N GLY A 411 -12.75 -20.05 -11.00
CA GLY A 411 -13.73 -20.96 -11.58
C GLY A 411 -13.11 -22.13 -12.36
N ASN A 412 -11.79 -22.33 -12.27
CA ASN A 412 -11.12 -23.46 -12.89
C ASN A 412 -11.08 -24.66 -11.94
N ARG A 413 -11.47 -25.84 -12.44
CA ARG A 413 -11.39 -27.10 -11.69
C ARG A 413 -9.98 -27.65 -11.72
N VAL A 414 -9.35 -27.74 -10.56
CA VAL A 414 -7.97 -28.17 -10.37
C VAL A 414 -7.85 -29.33 -9.38
N ALA A 415 -6.74 -30.07 -9.50
CA ALA A 415 -6.38 -31.14 -8.57
C ALA A 415 -5.67 -30.55 -7.34
N LEU A 416 -5.56 -31.30 -6.24
CA LEU A 416 -4.82 -30.85 -5.06
C LEU A 416 -3.32 -30.74 -5.36
N LEU A 417 -2.79 -31.68 -6.15
CA LEU A 417 -1.41 -31.72 -6.60
C LEU A 417 -1.33 -31.57 -8.13
N ASP A 418 -0.23 -31.01 -8.62
CA ASP A 418 0.07 -30.91 -10.05
C ASP A 418 0.77 -32.18 -10.60
N GLU A 419 1.21 -32.13 -11.86
CA GLU A 419 1.91 -33.26 -12.51
C GLU A 419 3.29 -33.58 -11.89
N ARG A 420 3.84 -32.67 -11.06
CA ARG A 420 5.12 -32.82 -10.36
C ARG A 420 4.93 -33.23 -8.89
N ASP A 421 3.70 -33.55 -8.49
CA ASP A 421 3.29 -33.79 -7.10
C ASP A 421 3.53 -32.56 -6.18
N GLU A 422 3.58 -31.34 -6.75
CA GLU A 422 3.63 -30.07 -6.01
C GLU A 422 2.20 -29.56 -5.72
N THR A 423 2.03 -28.74 -4.67
CA THR A 423 0.71 -28.21 -4.31
C THR A 423 0.17 -27.28 -5.40
N ASN A 424 -0.98 -27.63 -5.96
CA ASN A 424 -1.65 -26.85 -7.00
C ASN A 424 -2.73 -25.93 -6.41
N ILE A 425 -3.42 -26.37 -5.35
CA ILE A 425 -4.41 -25.58 -4.63
C ILE A 425 -4.24 -25.75 -3.12
N TRP A 426 -4.35 -24.63 -2.40
CA TRP A 426 -4.20 -24.56 -0.96
C TRP A 426 -5.54 -24.71 -0.26
N ILE A 427 -5.53 -25.53 0.79
CA ILE A 427 -6.63 -25.66 1.75
C ILE A 427 -6.19 -24.95 3.02
N VAL A 428 -6.89 -23.86 3.36
CA VAL A 428 -6.53 -23.01 4.48
C VAL A 428 -6.72 -23.75 5.80
N HIS A 429 -5.74 -23.60 6.69
CA HIS A 429 -5.67 -24.27 7.98
C HIS A 429 -5.66 -23.26 9.11
N ASP A 430 -6.75 -23.27 9.89
CA ASP A 430 -6.81 -22.76 11.25
C ASP A 430 -7.92 -23.54 11.98
N THR A 431 -7.89 -23.61 13.31
CA THR A 431 -9.00 -24.19 14.08
C THR A 431 -10.23 -23.28 14.08
N ASP A 432 -10.02 -21.96 14.06
CA ASP A 432 -11.08 -20.96 14.03
C ASP A 432 -11.55 -20.70 12.59
N ALA A 433 -12.87 -20.69 12.38
CA ALA A 433 -13.46 -20.47 11.06
C ALA A 433 -13.26 -19.04 10.57
N GLU A 434 -13.38 -18.05 11.46
CA GLU A 434 -13.22 -16.63 11.10
C GLU A 434 -11.76 -16.36 10.68
N VAL A 435 -10.81 -16.94 11.42
CA VAL A 435 -9.38 -16.85 11.07
C VAL A 435 -9.08 -17.53 9.74
N ARG A 436 -9.69 -18.71 9.44
CA ARG A 436 -9.55 -19.34 8.12
C ARG A 436 -10.05 -18.45 7.00
N GLU A 437 -11.18 -17.78 7.19
CA GLU A 437 -11.77 -16.88 6.20
C GLU A 437 -10.88 -15.65 5.98
N GLU A 438 -10.36 -15.02 7.03
CA GLU A 438 -9.42 -13.89 6.92
C GLU A 438 -8.09 -14.28 6.25
N ILE A 439 -7.52 -15.45 6.58
CA ILE A 439 -6.33 -15.97 5.88
C ILE A 439 -6.64 -16.18 4.40
N TRP A 440 -7.78 -16.79 4.08
CA TRP A 440 -8.19 -17.03 2.70
C TRP A 440 -8.34 -15.72 1.94
N GLU A 441 -8.98 -14.69 2.52
CA GLU A 441 -9.17 -13.39 1.86
C GLU A 441 -7.83 -12.81 1.40
N LEU A 442 -6.89 -12.69 2.33
CA LEU A 442 -5.55 -12.16 2.05
C LEU A 442 -4.79 -13.01 1.02
N ALA A 443 -4.78 -14.33 1.21
CA ALA A 443 -4.05 -15.23 0.33
C ALA A 443 -4.68 -15.31 -1.07
N SER A 444 -5.99 -15.14 -1.17
CA SER A 444 -6.73 -15.14 -2.43
C SER A 444 -6.54 -13.86 -3.25
N ASP A 445 -6.10 -12.76 -2.62
CA ASP A 445 -5.67 -11.55 -3.32
C ASP A 445 -4.28 -11.74 -3.94
N LEU A 446 -3.39 -12.48 -3.25
CA LEU A 446 -2.02 -12.74 -3.70
C LEU A 446 -1.92 -13.86 -4.76
N MET A 447 -2.72 -14.93 -4.61
CA MET A 447 -2.67 -16.13 -5.46
C MET A 447 -4.06 -16.72 -5.72
N PRO A 448 -4.96 -15.99 -6.43
CA PRO A 448 -6.35 -16.41 -6.64
C PRO A 448 -6.50 -17.77 -7.34
N ASN A 449 -5.57 -18.14 -8.22
CA ASN A 449 -5.57 -19.42 -8.93
C ASN A 449 -5.25 -20.62 -8.02
N MET A 450 -4.62 -20.40 -6.87
CA MET A 450 -4.22 -21.43 -5.91
C MET A 450 -5.15 -21.50 -4.68
N MET A 451 -6.25 -20.76 -4.66
CA MET A 451 -7.19 -20.73 -3.53
C MET A 451 -8.56 -21.28 -3.94
N THR A 452 -9.23 -21.98 -3.01
CA THR A 452 -10.59 -22.50 -3.21
C THR A 452 -11.62 -21.39 -3.36
N ASN A 453 -12.86 -21.69 -3.74
CA ASN A 453 -13.97 -20.74 -3.60
C ASN A 453 -14.25 -20.38 -2.14
N TYR A 454 -14.65 -19.13 -1.89
CA TYR A 454 -14.93 -18.61 -0.54
C TYR A 454 -16.01 -19.42 0.20
N SER A 455 -17.10 -19.76 -0.49
CA SER A 455 -18.23 -20.49 0.10
C SER A 455 -17.92 -21.94 0.50
N GLU A 456 -16.75 -22.46 0.12
CA GLU A 456 -16.38 -23.87 0.32
C GLU A 456 -15.18 -24.06 1.26
N ILE A 457 -14.59 -22.98 1.79
CA ILE A 457 -13.36 -23.01 2.61
C ILE A 457 -13.50 -24.03 3.76
N ASN A 458 -14.57 -23.89 4.53
CA ASN A 458 -14.82 -24.69 5.71
C ASN A 458 -15.12 -26.16 5.35
N GLN A 459 -15.85 -26.38 4.26
CA GLN A 459 -16.24 -27.70 3.80
C GLN A 459 -15.02 -28.50 3.33
N TRP A 460 -14.12 -27.88 2.57
CA TRP A 460 -12.87 -28.51 2.15
C TRP A 460 -11.96 -28.82 3.35
N TYR A 461 -11.88 -27.92 4.33
CA TYR A 461 -11.12 -28.13 5.57
C TYR A 461 -11.58 -29.37 6.34
N PHE A 462 -12.89 -29.60 6.47
CA PHE A 462 -13.43 -30.76 7.21
C PHE A 462 -13.49 -32.06 6.39
N SER A 463 -13.40 -31.97 5.07
CA SER A 463 -13.54 -33.13 4.19
C SER A 463 -12.20 -33.82 3.93
N LEU A 464 -11.10 -33.07 3.92
CA LEU A 464 -9.76 -33.61 3.69
C LEU A 464 -9.05 -33.94 5.01
N TRP A 465 -7.99 -34.77 4.93
CA TRP A 465 -7.20 -35.14 6.11
C TRP A 465 -6.17 -34.06 6.46
N ASN A 466 -5.63 -34.10 7.70
CA ASN A 466 -4.62 -33.16 8.25
C ASN A 466 -3.36 -32.95 7.38
N GLY A 467 -3.17 -33.76 6.34
CA GLY A 467 -2.07 -33.62 5.41
C GLY A 467 -2.36 -32.69 4.23
N CYS A 468 -3.60 -32.25 4.01
CA CYS A 468 -3.97 -31.38 2.87
C CYS A 468 -4.21 -29.92 3.28
N ASN A 469 -4.73 -29.69 4.50
CA ASN A 469 -4.90 -28.39 5.10
C ASN A 469 -3.57 -27.91 5.71
N ARG A 470 -2.63 -27.52 4.85
CA ARG A 470 -1.29 -27.08 5.28
C ARG A 470 -1.07 -25.58 5.20
N PHE A 471 -1.97 -24.83 4.56
CA PHE A 471 -1.76 -23.41 4.34
C PHE A 471 -2.24 -22.60 5.54
N SER A 472 -1.30 -22.20 6.39
CA SER A 472 -1.55 -21.40 7.59
C SER A 472 -1.15 -19.94 7.40
N LEU A 473 -1.46 -19.10 8.39
CA LEU A 473 -0.97 -17.72 8.44
C LEU A 473 0.57 -17.63 8.34
N GLN A 474 1.30 -18.61 8.88
CA GLN A 474 2.77 -18.63 8.78
C GLN A 474 3.25 -18.81 7.34
N ASN A 475 2.53 -19.62 6.54
CA ASN A 475 2.85 -19.81 5.12
C ASN A 475 2.63 -18.51 4.35
N LEU A 476 1.48 -17.86 4.55
CA LEU A 476 1.20 -16.56 3.93
C LEU A 476 2.26 -15.52 4.28
N VAL A 477 2.67 -15.45 5.56
CA VAL A 477 3.73 -14.54 6.01
C VAL A 477 5.07 -14.85 5.35
N GLN A 478 5.39 -16.13 5.14
CA GLN A 478 6.61 -16.53 4.46
C GLN A 478 6.57 -16.18 2.97
N ASP A 479 5.44 -16.41 2.29
CA ASP A 479 5.24 -16.03 0.89
C ASP A 479 5.45 -14.52 0.69
N VAL A 480 4.94 -13.69 1.62
CA VAL A 480 5.14 -12.23 1.59
C VAL A 480 6.61 -11.86 1.82
N GLN A 481 7.27 -12.51 2.77
CA GLN A 481 8.69 -12.28 3.05
C GLN A 481 9.57 -12.58 1.82
N GLU A 482 9.24 -13.61 1.06
CA GLU A 482 9.98 -14.00 -0.15
C GLU A 482 9.88 -12.96 -1.28
N LEU A 483 8.85 -12.09 -1.28
CA LEU A 483 8.75 -10.97 -2.24
C LEU A 483 9.79 -9.88 -1.96
N GLY A 484 10.19 -9.70 -0.70
CA GLY A 484 11.24 -8.78 -0.25
C GLY A 484 10.96 -7.28 -0.35
N LYS A 485 10.02 -6.84 -1.17
CA LYS A 485 9.65 -5.42 -1.36
C LYS A 485 8.16 -5.25 -1.64
N ILE A 486 7.64 -4.07 -1.31
CA ILE A 486 6.23 -3.73 -1.49
C ILE A 486 5.83 -3.62 -2.97
N ASP A 487 6.68 -3.07 -3.84
CA ASP A 487 6.37 -2.94 -5.27
C ASP A 487 6.07 -4.31 -5.91
N VAL A 488 6.84 -5.34 -5.53
CA VAL A 488 6.67 -6.72 -6.01
C VAL A 488 5.38 -7.34 -5.46
N LEU A 489 4.96 -6.95 -4.26
CA LEU A 489 3.67 -7.32 -3.70
C LEU A 489 2.54 -6.65 -4.48
N GLU A 490 2.65 -5.35 -4.77
CA GLU A 490 1.63 -4.58 -5.49
C GLU A 490 1.43 -5.05 -6.93
N GLU A 491 2.48 -5.51 -7.61
CA GLU A 491 2.38 -6.16 -8.92
C GLU A 491 1.46 -7.39 -8.93
N LYS A 492 1.29 -8.06 -7.77
CA LYS A 492 0.46 -9.25 -7.62
C LYS A 492 -0.93 -8.95 -7.07
N LEU A 493 -1.14 -7.78 -6.48
CA LEU A 493 -2.40 -7.41 -5.82
C LEU A 493 -3.31 -6.58 -6.73
N CYS A 494 -4.61 -6.67 -6.47
CA CYS A 494 -5.61 -5.75 -7.07
C CYS A 494 -5.92 -4.54 -6.18
N ILE A 495 -5.27 -4.44 -5.02
CA ILE A 495 -5.41 -3.36 -4.04
C ILE A 495 -4.03 -2.85 -3.64
N GLU A 496 -3.98 -1.66 -3.04
CA GLU A 496 -2.74 -1.06 -2.55
C GLU A 496 -2.05 -1.95 -1.50
N GLY A 497 -0.73 -2.11 -1.65
CA GLY A 497 0.05 -3.08 -0.86
C GLY A 497 0.03 -2.75 0.63
N LYS A 498 0.06 -1.47 0.96
CA LYS A 498 0.03 -0.97 2.35
C LYS A 498 -1.30 -1.27 3.05
N VAL A 499 -2.41 -1.09 2.33
CA VAL A 499 -3.76 -1.44 2.81
C VAL A 499 -3.86 -2.94 3.08
N TRP A 500 -3.34 -3.76 2.16
CA TRP A 500 -3.30 -5.22 2.32
C TRP A 500 -2.43 -5.63 3.52
N LEU A 501 -1.24 -5.04 3.68
CA LEU A 501 -0.33 -5.30 4.80
C LEU A 501 -0.96 -4.94 6.15
N ASN A 502 -1.67 -3.82 6.24
CA ASN A 502 -2.40 -3.44 7.45
C ASN A 502 -3.46 -4.48 7.85
N ARG A 503 -4.16 -5.09 6.88
CA ARG A 503 -5.08 -6.21 7.13
C ARG A 503 -4.34 -7.46 7.62
N LEU A 504 -3.20 -7.79 7.02
CA LEU A 504 -2.34 -8.90 7.45
C LEU A 504 -1.85 -8.70 8.90
N TYR A 505 -1.38 -7.51 9.25
CA TYR A 505 -0.90 -7.20 10.60
C TYR A 505 -2.03 -7.21 11.64
N ALA A 506 -3.23 -6.78 11.26
CA ALA A 506 -4.42 -6.90 12.09
C ALA A 506 -4.78 -8.38 12.34
N LEU A 507 -4.72 -9.24 11.33
CA LEU A 507 -4.93 -10.69 11.48
C LEU A 507 -3.86 -11.32 12.40
N ILE A 508 -2.58 -10.95 12.22
CA ILE A 508 -1.49 -11.40 13.10
C ILE A 508 -1.78 -11.02 14.55
N SER A 509 -2.31 -9.83 14.81
CA SER A 509 -2.61 -9.36 16.17
C SER A 509 -3.64 -10.23 16.91
N LYS A 510 -4.56 -10.87 16.17
CA LYS A 510 -5.60 -11.76 16.73
C LYS A 510 -5.01 -13.12 17.17
N THR A 511 -3.88 -13.53 16.58
CA THR A 511 -3.30 -14.86 16.79
C THR A 511 -1.99 -14.77 17.57
N LYS A 512 -2.03 -14.98 18.90
CA LYS A 512 -0.84 -14.88 19.77
C LYS A 512 0.38 -15.67 19.28
N GLY A 513 0.17 -16.90 18.80
CA GLY A 513 1.26 -17.73 18.26
C GLY A 513 1.92 -17.16 17.01
N ALA A 514 1.21 -16.34 16.22
CA ALA A 514 1.76 -15.68 15.03
C ALA A 514 2.67 -14.51 15.41
N VAL A 515 2.29 -13.73 16.42
CA VAL A 515 3.12 -12.65 16.98
C VAL A 515 4.47 -13.19 17.47
N ASP A 516 4.44 -14.27 18.26
CA ASP A 516 5.64 -14.91 18.77
C ASP A 516 6.52 -15.47 17.64
N TYR A 517 5.91 -16.07 16.62
CA TYR A 517 6.61 -16.57 15.43
C TYR A 517 7.35 -15.44 14.71
N ILE A 518 6.71 -14.30 14.48
CA ILE A 518 7.31 -13.14 13.79
C ILE A 518 8.50 -12.58 14.56
N LYS A 519 8.33 -12.38 15.88
CA LYS A 519 9.38 -11.82 16.74
C LYS A 519 10.58 -12.76 16.89
N ASN A 520 10.33 -14.06 17.14
CA ASN A 520 11.38 -15.02 17.41
C ASN A 520 12.18 -15.39 16.14
N ASN A 521 11.54 -15.44 14.98
CA ASN A 521 12.19 -15.78 13.71
C ASN A 521 12.70 -14.57 12.93
N LYS A 522 12.54 -13.35 13.46
CA LYS A 522 12.94 -12.10 12.80
C LYS A 522 12.41 -12.02 11.36
N ILE A 523 11.10 -12.14 11.22
CA ILE A 523 10.45 -12.13 9.91
C ILE A 523 10.51 -10.73 9.28
N SER A 524 10.89 -10.67 8.00
CA SER A 524 11.05 -9.45 7.21
C SER A 524 9.84 -9.19 6.32
N ILE A 525 8.79 -8.57 6.86
CA ILE A 525 7.54 -8.24 6.14
C ILE A 525 7.11 -6.79 6.31
N PHE A 526 7.86 -5.97 7.05
CA PHE A 526 7.49 -4.61 7.39
C PHE A 526 8.21 -3.64 6.45
N PRO A 527 7.49 -2.88 5.60
CA PRO A 527 8.14 -1.99 4.65
C PRO A 527 8.77 -0.80 5.38
N ASN A 528 10.03 -0.53 5.07
CA ASN A 528 10.63 0.76 5.40
C ASN A 528 10.11 1.86 4.43
N GLN A 529 10.50 3.11 4.66
CA GLN A 529 10.08 4.24 3.81
C GLN A 529 10.60 4.18 2.35
N ASN A 530 11.47 3.21 2.02
CA ASN A 530 11.90 2.92 0.66
C ASN A 530 11.19 1.68 0.07
N GLY A 531 10.14 1.17 0.72
CA GLY A 531 9.37 0.01 0.26
C GLY A 531 10.04 -1.36 0.44
N VAL A 532 11.19 -1.43 1.13
CA VAL A 532 11.91 -2.69 1.36
C VAL A 532 11.44 -3.35 2.63
N PHE A 533 11.09 -4.64 2.57
CA PHE A 533 10.67 -5.38 3.75
C PHE A 533 11.83 -5.63 4.71
N CYS A 534 11.61 -5.26 5.97
CA CYS A 534 12.56 -5.29 7.06
C CYS A 534 11.97 -6.02 8.26
N THR A 535 12.84 -6.36 9.22
CA THR A 535 12.46 -6.93 10.52
C THR A 535 12.11 -5.82 11.50
N LEU A 536 11.25 -6.11 12.48
CA LEU A 536 10.84 -5.12 13.49
C LEU A 536 12.03 -4.52 14.27
N ASP A 537 13.08 -5.30 14.55
CA ASP A 537 14.26 -4.86 15.29
C ASP A 537 15.16 -3.88 14.51
N LYS A 538 14.92 -3.69 13.21
CA LYS A 538 15.66 -2.75 12.36
C LYS A 538 14.90 -1.45 12.09
N LEU A 539 13.64 -1.36 12.54
CA LEU A 539 12.76 -0.26 12.22
C LEU A 539 12.50 0.62 13.44
N SER A 540 12.16 1.87 13.18
CA SER A 540 11.63 2.83 14.15
C SER A 540 10.41 3.52 13.56
N VAL A 541 9.44 3.87 14.39
CA VAL A 541 8.27 4.65 14.00
C VAL A 541 8.70 6.09 13.79
N ASP A 542 8.39 6.63 12.61
CA ASP A 542 8.61 8.04 12.30
C ASP A 542 7.56 8.89 13.03
N VAL A 543 8.01 9.72 13.98
CA VAL A 543 7.16 10.64 14.75
C VAL A 543 7.29 12.03 14.13
N ASP A 544 6.66 12.19 12.97
CA ASP A 544 6.56 13.45 12.20
C ASP A 544 7.91 14.12 11.89
N ILE A 545 8.87 13.33 11.41
CA ILE A 545 10.16 13.84 10.96
C ILE A 545 9.99 14.51 9.58
N ASP A 546 10.40 15.78 9.47
CA ASP A 546 10.44 16.51 8.20
C ASP A 546 11.36 15.82 7.18
N GLU A 547 10.92 15.74 5.93
CA GLU A 547 11.71 15.11 4.85
C GLU A 547 13.05 15.81 4.63
N ILE A 548 13.11 17.13 4.83
CA ILE A 548 14.34 17.93 4.72
C ILE A 548 15.42 17.43 5.70
N TYR A 549 15.07 17.16 6.95
CA TYR A 549 16.04 16.67 7.94
C TYR A 549 16.53 15.25 7.63
N LYS A 550 15.70 14.43 6.99
CA LYS A 550 16.12 13.11 6.50
C LYS A 550 17.14 13.26 5.38
N ASP A 551 16.93 14.20 4.47
CA ASP A 551 17.85 14.47 3.37
C ASP A 551 19.18 15.07 3.84
N ILE A 552 19.14 15.99 4.80
CA ILE A 552 20.35 16.52 5.47
C ILE A 552 21.14 15.40 6.14
N LEU A 553 20.45 14.51 6.87
CA LEU A 553 21.09 13.39 7.56
C LEU A 553 21.76 12.41 6.58
N ASN A 554 21.20 12.23 5.38
CA ASN A 554 21.78 11.37 4.34
C ASN A 554 23.14 11.86 3.81
N LEU A 555 23.50 13.13 4.05
CA LEU A 555 24.82 13.66 3.70
C LEU A 555 25.93 13.13 4.62
N VAL A 556 25.60 12.80 5.87
CA VAL A 556 26.57 12.43 6.92
C VAL A 556 26.40 11.00 7.43
N GLN A 557 25.41 10.26 6.94
CA GLN A 557 25.25 8.84 7.23
C GLN A 557 24.38 8.11 6.18
N SER A 558 24.22 6.80 6.35
CA SER A 558 23.33 5.98 5.53
C SER A 558 21.88 6.46 5.60
N ASN A 559 21.14 6.28 4.49
CA ASN A 559 19.76 6.76 4.36
C ASN A 559 18.88 6.35 5.55
N CYS A 560 18.43 7.32 6.35
CA CYS A 560 17.66 7.05 7.56
C CYS A 560 16.31 6.39 7.26
N ARG A 561 15.76 6.62 6.05
CA ARG A 561 14.54 5.98 5.54
C ARG A 561 14.65 4.45 5.51
N ASN A 562 15.87 3.89 5.51
CA ASN A 562 16.08 2.44 5.61
C ASN A 562 15.69 1.86 6.98
N GLY A 563 15.78 2.66 8.04
CA GLY A 563 15.47 2.29 9.42
C GLY A 563 14.15 2.86 9.92
N LEU A 564 13.38 3.55 9.08
CA LEU A 564 12.06 4.10 9.43
C LEU A 564 10.97 3.25 8.79
N LEU A 565 9.95 2.89 9.57
CA LEU A 565 8.74 2.24 9.07
C LEU A 565 8.00 3.21 8.13
N ASP A 566 7.40 2.67 7.07
CA ASP A 566 6.53 3.45 6.18
C ASP A 566 5.39 4.13 6.96
N LYS A 567 5.14 5.41 6.69
CA LYS A 567 4.22 6.28 7.45
C LYS A 567 2.76 5.82 7.39
N GLU A 568 2.39 5.06 6.36
CA GLU A 568 1.00 4.59 6.17
C GLU A 568 0.74 3.20 6.81
N ILE A 569 1.76 2.57 7.38
CA ILE A 569 1.58 1.34 8.15
C ILE A 569 1.04 1.68 9.53
N MET A 570 -0.09 1.06 9.87
CA MET A 570 -0.71 1.21 11.18
C MET A 570 0.13 0.47 12.23
N VAL A 571 0.72 1.22 13.16
CA VAL A 571 1.48 0.66 14.28
C VAL A 571 0.52 0.02 15.28
N LEU A 572 0.68 -1.28 15.50
CA LEU A 572 -0.11 -2.07 16.46
C LEU A 572 0.71 -2.35 17.72
N ASP A 573 0.04 -2.45 18.88
CA ASP A 573 0.67 -2.64 20.20
C ASP A 573 1.67 -3.80 20.25
N TRP A 574 1.36 -4.90 19.53
CA TRP A 574 2.19 -6.08 19.51
C TRP A 574 3.52 -5.87 18.78
N MET A 575 3.66 -4.88 17.89
CA MET A 575 4.87 -4.67 17.10
C MET A 575 6.02 -4.15 17.97
N SER A 576 5.73 -3.39 19.03
CA SER A 576 6.72 -2.90 20.02
C SER A 576 7.95 -2.21 19.37
N ILE A 577 7.72 -1.40 18.35
CA ILE A 577 8.75 -0.70 17.57
C ILE A 577 9.17 0.57 18.32
N PRO A 578 10.48 0.88 18.45
CA PRO A 578 10.92 2.14 19.05
C PRO A 578 10.48 3.34 18.19
N GLN A 579 10.28 4.49 18.83
CA GLN A 579 10.00 5.73 18.14
C GLN A 579 11.30 6.43 17.75
N CYS A 580 11.34 7.06 16.58
CA CYS A 580 12.37 7.97 16.16
C CYS A 580 11.74 9.35 15.99
N SER A 581 12.22 10.29 16.80
CA SER A 581 11.77 11.68 16.82
C SER A 581 12.74 12.58 16.07
N LEU A 582 12.31 13.81 15.83
CA LEU A 582 13.17 14.85 15.27
C LEU A 582 14.44 15.11 16.12
N GLN A 583 14.35 14.98 17.46
CA GLN A 583 15.51 15.13 18.34
C GLN A 583 16.56 14.04 18.13
N ASP A 584 16.13 12.80 17.85
CA ASP A 584 17.04 11.69 17.54
C ASP A 584 17.78 11.93 16.21
N ILE A 585 17.07 12.51 15.23
CA ILE A 585 17.64 12.94 13.95
C ILE A 585 18.69 14.03 14.18
N PHE A 586 18.40 15.05 14.99
CA PHE A 586 19.37 16.11 15.34
C PHE A 586 20.63 15.55 15.98
N ALA A 587 20.49 14.65 16.96
CA ALA A 587 21.63 13.98 17.59
C ALA A 587 22.45 13.16 16.57
N SER A 588 21.76 12.50 15.64
CA SER A 588 22.39 11.71 14.58
C SER A 588 23.16 12.59 13.58
N ILE A 589 22.61 13.75 13.19
CA ILE A 589 23.31 14.74 12.34
C ILE A 589 24.61 15.19 13.04
N LYS A 590 24.55 15.53 14.33
CA LYS A 590 25.72 15.98 15.11
C LYS A 590 26.81 14.91 15.21
N ASN A 591 26.42 13.66 15.45
CA ASN A 591 27.35 12.52 15.46
C ASN A 591 27.94 12.25 14.07
N GLY A 592 27.12 12.38 13.02
CA GLY A 592 27.55 12.25 11.63
C GLY A 592 28.59 13.31 11.24
N LEU A 593 28.35 14.58 11.60
CA LEU A 593 29.29 15.69 11.38
C LEU A 593 30.62 15.54 12.11
N SER A 594 30.63 14.80 13.22
CA SER A 594 31.87 14.43 13.93
C SER A 594 32.67 13.37 13.17
N SER A 595 31.97 12.50 12.43
CA SER A 595 32.55 11.38 11.67
C SER A 595 32.96 11.78 10.24
N TYR A 596 32.25 12.73 9.63
CA TYR A 596 32.47 13.24 8.27
C TYR A 596 32.63 14.77 8.26
N PRO A 597 33.76 15.31 8.76
CA PRO A 597 33.97 16.75 8.88
C PRO A 597 33.95 17.50 7.53
N GLU A 598 34.22 16.82 6.42
CA GLU A 598 34.18 17.37 5.06
C GLU A 598 32.78 17.75 4.60
N GLN A 599 31.72 17.17 5.19
CA GLN A 599 30.33 17.45 4.86
C GLN A 599 29.75 18.64 5.64
N LYS A 600 30.53 19.24 6.55
CA LYS A 600 30.11 20.38 7.37
C LYS A 600 29.54 21.52 6.53
N ASP A 601 30.17 21.80 5.39
CA ASP A 601 29.70 22.88 4.53
C ASP A 601 28.30 22.61 3.95
N ASN A 602 28.10 21.42 3.37
CA ASN A 602 26.82 21.03 2.78
C ASN A 602 25.70 20.99 3.82
N VAL A 603 25.96 20.42 5.00
CA VAL A 603 24.97 20.30 6.07
C VAL A 603 24.64 21.65 6.69
N TYR A 604 25.65 22.44 7.08
CA TYR A 604 25.39 23.73 7.72
C TYR A 604 24.80 24.76 6.75
N SER A 605 25.14 24.70 5.46
CA SER A 605 24.50 25.55 4.44
C SER A 605 23.00 25.22 4.29
N GLN A 606 22.60 23.95 4.37
CA GLN A 606 21.18 23.57 4.36
C GLN A 606 20.47 23.93 5.67
N ILE A 607 21.13 23.80 6.82
CA ILE A 607 20.54 24.15 8.12
C ILE A 607 20.35 25.66 8.25
N ALA A 608 21.25 26.47 7.69
CA ALA A 608 21.24 27.92 7.78
C ALA A 608 20.16 28.61 6.92
N VAL A 609 19.36 27.86 6.16
CA VAL A 609 18.21 28.37 5.39
C VAL A 609 16.88 27.79 5.86
N LEU A 610 16.89 27.03 6.96
CA LEU A 610 15.67 26.49 7.54
C LEU A 610 14.93 27.58 8.33
N TYR A 611 13.62 27.65 8.18
CA TYR A 611 12.76 28.55 8.96
C TYR A 611 11.51 27.84 9.46
N THR A 612 10.91 28.38 10.52
CA THR A 612 9.60 27.97 11.01
C THR A 612 8.56 29.05 10.72
N ASN A 613 7.28 28.66 10.57
CA ASN A 613 6.16 29.58 10.38
C ASN A 613 5.57 30.08 11.72
N ASP A 614 6.35 30.04 12.81
CA ASP A 614 5.91 30.52 14.11
C ASP A 614 5.86 32.06 14.16
N ASP A 615 4.82 32.62 14.80
CA ASP A 615 4.63 34.08 14.93
C ASP A 615 5.77 34.75 15.76
N GLU A 616 6.51 33.99 16.56
CA GLU A 616 7.64 34.46 17.37
C GLU A 616 8.99 34.08 16.73
N VAL A 617 9.54 34.99 15.91
CA VAL A 617 10.90 34.84 15.36
C VAL A 617 11.93 34.85 16.49
N SER A 618 12.61 33.72 16.68
CA SER A 618 13.64 33.54 17.69
C SER A 618 14.85 34.44 17.44
N ASP A 619 15.63 34.73 18.50
CA ASP A 619 16.87 35.49 18.37
C ASP A 619 17.85 34.82 17.39
N LEU A 620 17.86 33.49 17.29
CA LEU A 620 18.72 32.74 16.36
C LEU A 620 18.26 32.89 14.91
N GLU A 621 16.96 32.88 14.62
CA GLU A 621 16.44 33.13 13.27
C GLU A 621 16.73 34.57 12.81
N ARG A 622 16.70 35.55 13.73
CA ARG A 622 17.15 36.92 13.44
C ARG A 622 18.65 36.98 13.11
N LYS A 623 19.48 36.24 13.84
CA LYS A 623 20.92 36.11 13.55
C LYS A 623 21.16 35.48 12.18
N GLN A 624 20.47 34.39 11.88
CA GLN A 624 20.52 33.67 10.61
C GLN A 624 20.12 34.56 9.42
N THR A 625 19.01 35.29 9.53
CA THR A 625 18.52 36.18 8.46
C THR A 625 19.57 37.24 8.14
N LYS A 626 20.12 37.91 9.17
CA LYS A 626 21.19 38.89 9.00
C LYS A 626 22.46 38.27 8.41
N LEU A 627 22.86 37.08 8.86
CA LEU A 627 24.05 36.40 8.32
C LEU A 627 23.88 36.07 6.84
N SER A 628 22.68 35.66 6.42
CA SER A 628 22.38 35.33 5.03
C SER A 628 22.59 36.53 4.11
N GLU A 629 22.19 37.74 4.54
CA GLU A 629 22.49 39.00 3.80
C GLU A 629 23.99 39.17 3.50
N PHE A 630 24.86 38.83 4.46
CA PHE A 630 26.32 38.94 4.27
C PHE A 630 26.89 37.75 3.48
N SER A 631 26.36 36.55 3.71
CA SER A 631 26.80 35.33 3.05
C SER A 631 26.47 35.36 1.55
N ASP A 632 25.34 35.91 1.14
CA ASP A 632 24.93 35.99 -0.27
C ASP A 632 25.84 36.89 -1.11
N VAL A 633 26.41 37.93 -0.50
CA VAL A 633 27.37 38.83 -1.15
C VAL A 633 28.72 38.13 -1.38
N ILE A 634 29.22 37.40 -0.38
CA ILE A 634 30.54 36.76 -0.41
C ILE A 634 30.51 35.38 -1.09
N PHE A 635 29.39 34.67 -1.02
CA PHE A 635 29.21 33.35 -1.62
C PHE A 635 27.91 33.27 -2.45
N PRO A 636 27.88 33.91 -3.64
CA PRO A 636 26.69 33.87 -4.50
C PRO A 636 26.34 32.42 -4.88
N ASN A 637 25.11 32.00 -4.59
CA ASN A 637 24.57 30.65 -4.85
C ASN A 637 25.13 29.51 -3.96
N ARG A 638 25.76 29.80 -2.82
CA ARG A 638 26.17 28.76 -1.86
C ARG A 638 25.01 28.26 -1.00
N LEU A 639 24.16 29.18 -0.55
CA LEU A 639 22.98 28.85 0.24
C LEU A 639 21.83 28.43 -0.70
N PRO A 640 21.12 27.32 -0.40
CA PRO A 640 19.89 26.95 -1.08
C PRO A 640 18.75 27.96 -0.84
N ASP A 641 17.62 27.78 -1.54
CA ASP A 641 16.39 28.52 -1.22
C ASP A 641 15.91 28.21 0.21
N ASP A 642 15.20 29.16 0.83
CA ASP A 642 14.63 29.00 2.18
C ASP A 642 13.64 27.82 2.24
N LEU A 643 13.80 26.97 3.26
CA LEU A 643 13.00 25.74 3.42
C LEU A 643 12.25 25.74 4.75
N GLU A 644 10.94 25.52 4.70
CA GLU A 644 10.07 25.44 5.87
C GLU A 644 10.22 24.07 6.58
N VAL A 645 10.36 24.09 7.91
CA VAL A 645 10.40 22.87 8.75
C VAL A 645 9.52 23.01 9.99
N SER A 646 9.11 21.87 10.56
CA SER A 646 8.25 21.84 11.74
C SER A 646 8.90 22.38 13.02
N ALA A 647 10.21 22.18 13.18
CA ALA A 647 10.98 22.69 14.30
C ALA A 647 12.47 22.76 13.98
N ILE A 648 13.18 23.74 14.55
CA ILE A 648 14.62 23.93 14.35
C ILE A 648 15.39 23.60 15.62
N SER A 649 16.51 22.88 15.48
CA SER A 649 17.46 22.67 16.58
C SER A 649 18.25 23.96 16.85
N PRO A 650 18.09 24.60 18.03
CA PRO A 650 18.84 25.82 18.35
C PRO A 650 20.35 25.59 18.34
N GLU A 651 20.79 24.43 18.81
CA GLU A 651 22.22 24.06 18.83
C GLU A 651 22.79 23.92 17.43
N LEU A 652 22.12 23.19 16.53
CA LEU A 652 22.62 22.98 15.17
C LEU A 652 22.57 24.28 14.36
N LEU A 653 21.54 25.10 14.55
CA LEU A 653 21.44 26.41 13.91
C LEU A 653 22.56 27.34 14.39
N GLU A 654 22.83 27.42 15.69
CA GLU A 654 23.93 28.23 16.23
C GLU A 654 25.29 27.76 15.71
N GLU A 655 25.52 26.44 15.64
CA GLU A 655 26.74 25.88 15.04
C GLU A 655 26.86 26.20 13.55
N ALA A 656 25.76 26.15 12.80
CA ALA A 656 25.71 26.50 11.37
C ALA A 656 26.03 27.98 11.14
N ILE A 657 25.37 28.89 11.87
CA ILE A 657 25.63 30.34 11.84
C ILE A 657 27.10 30.62 12.15
N LYS A 658 27.64 30.01 13.21
CA LYS A 658 29.04 30.15 13.59
C LYS A 658 29.99 29.66 12.49
N TYR A 659 29.70 28.51 11.89
CA TYR A 659 30.51 27.94 10.82
C TYR A 659 30.53 28.85 9.59
N LEU A 660 29.37 29.26 9.10
CA LEU A 660 29.25 30.17 7.96
C LEU A 660 29.90 31.52 8.22
N CYS A 661 29.72 32.09 9.42
CA CYS A 661 30.38 33.33 9.80
C CYS A 661 31.91 33.19 9.76
N ILE A 662 32.48 32.06 10.21
CA ILE A 662 33.92 31.78 10.08
C ILE A 662 34.32 31.71 8.61
N GLN A 663 33.52 31.06 7.75
CA GLN A 663 33.82 30.95 6.32
C GLN A 663 33.81 32.31 5.63
N VAL A 664 32.83 33.17 5.93
CA VAL A 664 32.73 34.54 5.39
C VAL A 664 33.97 35.36 5.79
N VAL A 665 34.35 35.35 7.07
CA VAL A 665 35.56 36.05 7.56
C VAL A 665 36.82 35.50 6.90
N ASP A 666 36.95 34.18 6.81
CA ASP A 666 38.11 33.54 6.21
C ASP A 666 38.24 33.90 4.72
N GLU A 667 37.12 33.99 3.98
CA GLU A 667 37.11 34.39 2.57
C GLU A 667 37.50 35.85 2.39
N ILE A 668 36.87 36.77 3.14
CA ILE A 668 37.21 38.20 3.13
C ILE A 668 38.70 38.41 3.39
N SER A 669 39.25 37.67 4.35
CA SER A 669 40.65 37.82 4.75
C SER A 669 41.66 37.49 3.64
N LYS A 670 41.28 36.69 2.62
CA LYS A 670 42.17 36.33 1.50
C LYS A 670 42.49 37.52 0.59
N TYR A 671 41.66 38.56 0.59
CA TYR A 671 41.82 39.71 -0.28
C TYR A 671 42.80 40.77 0.27
N GLU A 672 43.18 40.64 1.55
CA GLU A 672 44.17 41.47 2.28
C GLU A 672 43.84 42.97 2.44
N ASN A 673 43.01 43.56 1.57
CA ASN A 673 42.58 44.95 1.62
C ASN A 673 41.18 45.14 0.97
N LEU A 674 40.58 46.30 1.22
CA LEU A 674 39.25 46.67 0.72
C LEU A 674 39.21 46.83 -0.80
N GLU A 675 40.27 47.33 -1.45
CA GLU A 675 40.30 47.53 -2.90
C GLU A 675 40.15 46.19 -3.66
N ASN A 676 40.94 45.18 -3.26
CA ASN A 676 40.88 43.83 -3.81
C ASN A 676 39.53 43.15 -3.55
N LEU A 677 38.95 43.38 -2.36
CA LEU A 677 37.64 42.86 -2.01
C LEU A 677 36.54 43.51 -2.87
N ASN A 678 36.64 44.82 -3.12
CA ASN A 678 35.69 45.60 -3.93
C ASN A 678 35.68 45.19 -5.40
N TRP A 679 36.83 44.80 -5.96
CA TRP A 679 36.88 44.28 -7.33
C TRP A 679 36.27 42.88 -7.48
N SER A 680 36.16 42.14 -6.38
CA SER A 680 35.81 40.72 -6.43
C SER A 680 34.32 40.46 -6.15
N PHE A 681 33.63 41.38 -5.47
CA PHE A 681 32.23 41.23 -5.08
C PHE A 681 31.39 42.47 -5.39
N ASN A 682 30.08 42.29 -5.56
CA ASN A 682 29.14 43.37 -5.82
C ASN A 682 28.34 43.69 -4.54
N PHE A 683 28.52 44.90 -3.99
CA PHE A 683 27.94 45.32 -2.71
C PHE A 683 26.59 46.05 -2.82
N ASN A 684 25.87 45.93 -3.95
CA ASN A 684 24.46 46.38 -4.11
C ASN A 684 24.21 47.84 -3.66
N GLU A 685 24.86 48.81 -4.32
CA GLU A 685 24.79 50.27 -4.06
C GLU A 685 25.34 50.73 -2.68
N GLU A 686 25.67 49.81 -1.76
CA GLU A 686 26.37 50.12 -0.53
C GLU A 686 27.89 50.26 -0.78
N THR A 687 28.53 51.23 -0.11
CA THR A 687 30.00 51.36 -0.16
C THR A 687 30.64 50.22 0.63
N ILE A 688 31.77 49.70 0.17
CA ILE A 688 32.42 48.56 0.82
C ILE A 688 32.79 48.85 2.29
N GLU A 689 33.11 50.10 2.59
CA GLU A 689 33.38 50.60 3.94
C GLU A 689 32.15 50.46 4.86
N LYS A 690 30.94 50.77 4.35
CA LYS A 690 29.71 50.63 5.12
C LYS A 690 29.32 49.16 5.29
N TRP A 691 29.50 48.36 4.24
CA TRP A 691 29.20 46.94 4.27
C TRP A 691 30.10 46.19 5.27
N ILE A 692 31.43 46.43 5.22
CA ILE A 692 32.39 45.81 6.14
C ILE A 692 32.15 46.28 7.58
N SER A 693 31.79 47.55 7.79
CA SER A 693 31.42 48.07 9.11
C SER A 693 30.19 47.37 9.67
N ARG A 694 29.10 47.25 8.89
CA ARG A 694 27.90 46.50 9.29
C ARG A 694 28.22 45.04 9.62
N PHE A 695 29.10 44.40 8.85
CA PHE A 695 29.49 43.02 9.10
C PHE A 695 30.34 42.87 10.37
N ILE A 696 31.28 43.80 10.62
CA ILE A 696 32.08 43.84 11.86
C ILE A 696 31.17 44.11 13.08
N GLU A 697 30.22 45.02 12.95
CA GLU A 697 29.20 45.29 13.98
C GLU A 697 28.36 44.04 14.26
N TYR A 698 27.91 43.33 13.22
CA TYR A 698 27.19 42.06 13.36
C TYR A 698 28.05 41.02 14.11
N ILE A 699 29.31 40.83 13.73
CA ILE A 699 30.23 39.90 14.41
C ILE A 699 30.35 40.25 15.90
N ASN A 700 30.49 41.54 16.23
CA ASN A 700 30.68 41.99 17.60
C ASN A 700 29.38 41.89 18.43
N ALA A 701 28.23 42.28 17.86
CA ALA A 701 26.93 42.26 18.51
C ALA A 701 26.45 40.83 18.80
N GLU A 702 26.70 39.90 17.89
CA GLU A 702 26.14 38.54 17.96
C GLU A 702 27.04 37.53 18.70
N GLY A 703 28.16 37.98 19.29
CA GLY A 703 29.04 37.17 20.14
C GLY A 703 30.21 36.49 19.41
N TYR A 704 30.48 36.85 18.16
CA TYR A 704 31.56 36.31 17.33
C TYR A 704 32.84 37.17 17.36
N GLY A 705 32.99 38.08 18.33
CA GLY A 705 34.14 39.00 18.45
C GLY A 705 35.53 38.33 18.46
N PHE A 706 35.61 37.05 18.87
CA PHE A 706 36.85 36.28 18.79
C PHE A 706 37.42 36.15 17.35
N LEU A 707 36.57 36.33 16.33
CA LEU A 707 37.00 36.38 14.92
C LEU A 707 37.81 37.65 14.62
N LEU A 708 37.52 38.76 15.30
CA LEU A 708 38.19 40.05 15.15
C LEU A 708 39.50 40.11 15.95
N ASP A 709 39.62 39.30 17.00
CA ASP A 709 40.83 39.22 17.84
C ASP A 709 41.94 38.32 17.24
N ARG A 710 41.70 37.72 16.06
CA ARG A 710 42.67 36.86 15.39
C ARG A 710 43.91 37.65 14.94
N LYS A 711 45.09 37.04 15.06
CA LYS A 711 46.37 37.59 14.56
C LYS A 711 46.65 37.27 13.08
N VAL A 712 45.88 36.35 12.50
CA VAL A 712 45.98 35.88 11.12
C VAL A 712 44.55 35.76 10.59
N LYS A 713 44.33 35.96 9.29
CA LYS A 713 42.99 36.07 8.66
C LYS A 713 42.19 37.26 9.22
N THR A 714 42.83 38.41 9.19
CA THR A 714 42.31 39.67 9.73
C THR A 714 41.39 40.34 8.72
N ILE A 715 40.37 41.05 9.20
CA ILE A 715 39.40 41.75 8.36
C ILE A 715 39.16 43.20 8.78
N LEU A 716 39.88 43.70 9.79
CA LEU A 716 39.72 45.08 10.28
C LEU A 716 40.53 46.03 9.37
N PRO A 717 39.91 46.92 8.60
CA PRO A 717 40.62 47.82 7.71
C PRO A 717 41.23 49.00 8.47
N ASN A 718 42.49 49.34 8.15
CA ASN A 718 43.04 50.65 8.49
C ASN A 718 42.46 51.75 7.57
N GLN A 719 42.80 53.02 7.80
CA GLN A 719 42.32 54.13 6.97
C GLN A 719 42.86 54.09 5.53
N ASN A 720 43.88 53.28 5.24
CA ASN A 720 44.35 52.97 3.87
C ASN A 720 43.67 51.73 3.27
N GLY A 721 42.67 51.15 3.94
CA GLY A 721 41.89 50.00 3.48
C GLY A 721 42.59 48.64 3.62
N LYS A 722 43.78 48.54 4.23
CA LYS A 722 44.47 47.26 4.44
C LYS A 722 43.94 46.56 5.69
N PHE A 723 43.71 45.25 5.61
CA PHE A 723 43.29 44.47 6.76
C PHE A 723 44.45 44.23 7.73
N LYS A 724 44.21 44.50 9.02
CA LYS A 724 45.21 44.47 10.08
C LYS A 724 44.69 43.75 11.31
N ALA A 725 45.61 43.23 12.12
CA ALA A 725 45.26 42.69 13.42
C ALA A 725 44.74 43.81 14.32
N LYS A 726 43.78 43.50 15.20
CA LYS A 726 43.24 44.46 16.17
C LYS A 726 44.32 45.09 17.05
N GLU A 727 45.39 44.34 17.35
CA GLU A 727 46.55 44.81 18.10
C GLU A 727 47.48 45.76 17.31
N GLU A 728 47.26 45.98 16.01
CA GLU A 728 48.03 46.90 15.17
C GLU A 728 47.30 48.23 14.94
N LEU A 729 46.03 48.31 15.32
CA LEU A 729 45.16 49.45 15.05
C LEU A 729 44.97 50.34 16.28
N PHE A 730 44.72 51.62 16.01
CA PHE A 730 44.44 52.67 16.97
C PHE A 730 43.17 53.44 16.55
N LEU A 731 42.47 54.00 17.54
CA LEU A 731 41.36 54.92 17.27
C LEU A 731 41.88 56.34 17.04
N ASP A 732 41.25 57.05 16.12
CA ASP A 732 41.44 58.48 15.94
C ASP A 732 40.68 59.22 17.05
N ASN A 733 41.36 60.08 17.81
CA ASN A 733 40.71 60.86 18.86
C ASN A 733 39.77 61.96 18.33
N GLY A 734 39.73 62.15 17.00
CA GLY A 734 38.89 63.14 16.32
C GLY A 734 39.50 64.54 16.27
N ASP A 735 40.73 64.72 16.77
CA ASP A 735 41.41 66.02 16.71
C ASP A 735 42.22 66.21 15.43
N MET A 736 42.52 65.15 14.68
CA MET A 736 43.31 65.17 13.44
C MET A 736 42.39 65.31 12.22
N ASP A 737 42.55 66.38 11.44
CA ASP A 737 41.87 66.50 10.15
C ASP A 737 42.66 65.87 9.00
N GLU A 738 42.00 65.71 7.85
CA GLU A 738 42.59 65.07 6.67
C GLU A 738 43.82 65.83 6.14
N ILE A 739 43.84 67.16 6.28
CA ILE A 739 44.98 68.00 5.87
C ILE A 739 46.23 67.64 6.69
N LEU A 740 46.11 67.51 8.01
CA LEU A 740 47.22 67.10 8.87
C LEU A 740 47.70 65.68 8.60
N LYS A 741 46.77 64.74 8.35
CA LYS A 741 47.12 63.36 8.02
C LYS A 741 47.90 63.28 6.70
N ASP A 742 47.50 64.06 5.68
CA ASP A 742 48.22 64.18 4.41
C ASP A 742 49.63 64.75 4.59
N ILE A 743 49.75 65.82 5.38
CA ILE A 743 51.05 66.42 5.69
C ILE A 743 51.95 65.43 6.45
N SER A 744 51.39 64.64 7.38
CA SER A 744 52.13 63.60 8.11
C SER A 744 52.64 62.49 7.18
N ALA A 745 51.81 62.03 6.25
CA ALA A 745 52.21 61.03 5.26
C ALA A 745 53.37 61.52 4.38
N ILE A 746 53.30 62.77 3.91
CA ILE A 746 54.38 63.42 3.14
C ILE A 746 55.64 63.60 4.01
N ALA A 747 55.47 63.86 5.32
CA ALA A 747 56.55 63.95 6.29
C ALA A 747 57.23 62.60 6.60
N GLY A 748 56.79 61.51 5.97
CA GLY A 748 57.35 60.17 6.09
C GLY A 748 56.74 59.33 7.22
N TYR A 749 55.61 59.78 7.80
CA TYR A 749 54.87 59.02 8.79
C TYR A 749 53.37 59.00 8.46
N ASP A 750 52.95 57.98 7.73
CA ASP A 750 51.54 57.80 7.38
C ASP A 750 50.76 57.20 8.56
N ILE A 751 50.11 58.07 9.32
CA ILE A 751 49.29 57.71 10.47
C ILE A 751 48.09 56.83 10.07
N ARG A 752 47.63 56.89 8.82
CA ARG A 752 46.51 56.09 8.31
C ARG A 752 46.82 54.61 8.23
N GLU A 753 48.09 54.22 8.23
CA GLU A 753 48.51 52.82 8.29
C GLU A 753 48.17 52.16 9.65
N GLU A 754 48.06 52.96 10.70
CA GLU A 754 47.84 52.51 12.09
C GLU A 754 46.45 52.86 12.63
N LEU A 755 45.67 53.71 11.96
CA LEU A 755 44.33 54.10 12.38
C LEU A 755 43.27 53.15 11.82
N LEU A 756 42.31 52.72 12.65
CA LEU A 756 41.11 52.01 12.20
C LEU A 756 40.27 52.91 11.28
N LEU A 757 39.67 52.32 10.25
CA LEU A 757 38.74 53.02 9.36
C LEU A 757 37.64 53.72 10.17
N GLY A 758 37.38 55.00 9.87
CA GLY A 758 36.50 55.85 10.66
C GLY A 758 35.04 55.38 10.72
N ASP A 759 34.60 54.61 9.73
CA ASP A 759 33.25 54.03 9.67
C ASP A 759 33.09 52.76 10.53
N VAL A 760 34.17 52.19 11.07
CA VAL A 760 34.13 50.97 11.89
C VAL A 760 34.09 51.33 13.37
N PHE A 761 32.97 51.09 14.03
CA PHE A 761 32.79 51.38 15.46
C PHE A 761 33.23 50.19 16.33
N LEU A 762 34.44 50.27 16.88
CA LEU A 762 34.98 49.25 17.77
C LEU A 762 35.62 49.86 19.02
N THR A 763 35.35 49.29 20.20
CA THR A 763 35.95 49.72 21.46
C THR A 763 37.35 49.13 21.62
N LEU A 764 38.38 49.97 21.48
CA LEU A 764 39.76 49.62 21.83
C LEU A 764 40.10 50.14 23.24
N PRO A 765 41.07 49.55 23.96
CA PRO A 765 41.49 50.04 25.28
C PRO A 765 41.98 51.50 25.22
N ASP A 766 41.81 52.26 26.30
CA ASP A 766 42.11 53.71 26.36
C ASP A 766 43.54 54.09 25.91
N ASN A 767 44.50 53.16 26.03
CA ASN A 767 45.88 53.34 25.59
C ASN A 767 46.11 53.17 24.08
N ARG A 768 45.03 52.97 23.29
CA ARG A 768 45.04 52.75 21.84
C ARG A 768 44.35 53.87 21.07
N THR A 769 44.58 55.11 21.49
CA THR A 769 44.09 56.31 20.79
C THR A 769 45.25 57.19 20.37
N LYS A 770 45.25 57.69 19.13
CA LYS A 770 46.25 58.64 18.63
C LYS A 770 45.64 60.00 18.35
N SER A 771 46.48 61.03 18.42
CA SER A 771 46.12 62.45 18.34
C SER A 771 47.14 63.26 17.55
N ILE A 772 46.89 64.57 17.38
CA ILE A 772 47.85 65.50 16.76
C ILE A 772 49.25 65.41 17.41
N ALA A 773 49.33 65.11 18.71
CA ALA A 773 50.59 64.98 19.44
C ALA A 773 51.52 63.91 18.86
N ASP A 774 50.95 62.85 18.26
CA ASP A 774 51.69 61.70 17.75
C ASP A 774 52.29 61.98 16.36
N ILE A 775 51.66 62.84 15.55
CA ILE A 775 52.15 63.24 14.22
C ILE A 775 53.00 64.51 14.24
N ALA A 776 52.80 65.39 15.22
CA ALA A 776 53.44 66.70 15.28
C ALA A 776 54.99 66.66 15.21
N PRO A 777 55.71 65.75 15.91
CA PRO A 777 57.17 65.65 15.83
C PRO A 777 57.69 65.34 14.42
N HIS A 778 56.96 64.52 13.66
CA HIS A 778 57.32 64.11 12.30
C HIS A 778 57.19 65.30 11.33
N VAL A 779 56.09 66.02 11.42
CA VAL A 779 55.83 67.22 10.60
C VAL A 779 56.82 68.35 10.92
N VAL A 780 57.13 68.60 12.19
CA VAL A 780 58.16 69.60 12.59
C VAL A 780 59.55 69.22 12.06
N SER A 781 59.93 67.94 12.15
CA SER A 781 61.19 67.44 11.61
C SER A 781 61.28 67.60 10.08
N TYR A 782 60.18 67.33 9.37
CA TYR A 782 60.08 67.52 7.92
C TYR A 782 60.27 68.99 7.51
N VAL A 783 59.62 69.93 8.20
CA VAL A 783 59.80 71.37 7.96
C VAL A 783 61.26 71.79 8.17
N LYS A 784 61.88 71.36 9.27
CA LYS A 784 63.30 71.65 9.56
C LYS A 784 64.29 71.08 8.55
N LYS A 785 64.02 69.89 7.98
CA LYS A 785 64.91 69.23 7.02
C LYS A 785 64.87 69.85 5.62
N ASN A 786 63.78 70.56 5.31
CA ASN A 786 63.48 71.12 4.01
C ASN A 786 63.47 72.67 3.97
N GLN A 787 63.84 73.34 5.07
CA GLN A 787 64.03 74.80 5.12
C GLN A 787 65.32 75.27 4.39
N GLY A 788 65.26 76.42 3.70
CA GLY A 788 66.41 77.08 3.05
C GLY A 788 66.38 77.11 1.51
N SER A 789 66.84 78.23 0.92
CA SER A 789 66.61 78.66 -0.48
C SER A 789 67.02 77.68 -1.59
N SER A 790 67.89 76.71 -1.31
CA SER A 790 68.39 75.74 -2.31
C SER A 790 67.54 74.47 -2.46
N LYS A 791 66.55 74.24 -1.59
CA LYS A 791 65.62 73.08 -1.67
C LYS A 791 64.17 73.47 -2.02
N VAL A 792 63.89 74.75 -2.18
CA VAL A 792 62.55 75.35 -2.46
C VAL A 792 62.15 75.23 -3.94
N GLN A 793 62.84 74.41 -4.75
CA GLN A 793 62.45 74.13 -6.14
C GLN A 793 61.55 72.89 -6.30
N ASP A 794 61.32 72.12 -5.23
CA ASP A 794 60.41 70.97 -5.26
C ASP A 794 58.96 71.43 -5.01
N SER A 795 58.09 71.29 -6.01
CA SER A 795 56.72 71.80 -5.95
C SER A 795 55.89 71.14 -4.84
N ASN A 796 56.18 69.89 -4.48
CA ASN A 796 55.46 69.17 -3.42
C ASN A 796 55.78 69.73 -2.04
N VAL A 797 57.04 70.05 -1.76
CA VAL A 797 57.46 70.66 -0.48
C VAL A 797 56.81 72.04 -0.30
N MET A 798 56.76 72.82 -1.37
CA MET A 798 56.16 74.16 -1.35
C MET A 798 54.64 74.11 -1.14
N ASP A 799 53.95 73.18 -1.79
CA ASP A 799 52.51 72.96 -1.59
C ASP A 799 52.20 72.48 -0.15
N THR A 800 53.00 71.56 0.39
CA THR A 800 52.87 71.11 1.79
C THR A 800 53.10 72.26 2.79
N PHE A 801 54.08 73.13 2.55
CA PHE A 801 54.36 74.28 3.43
C PHE A 801 53.25 75.32 3.36
N LYS A 802 52.67 75.57 2.18
CA LYS A 802 51.48 76.44 2.02
C LYS A 802 50.27 75.87 2.75
N LYS A 803 49.96 74.58 2.56
CA LYS A 803 48.86 73.89 3.27
C LYS A 803 49.05 73.95 4.79
N LEU A 804 50.27 73.70 5.28
CA LEU A 804 50.60 73.80 6.69
C LEU A 804 50.52 75.25 7.22
N TYR A 805 50.93 76.24 6.43
CA TYR A 805 50.81 77.66 6.80
C TYR A 805 49.35 78.09 6.94
N TYR A 806 48.50 77.74 5.99
CA TYR A 806 47.06 78.02 6.08
C TYR A 806 46.43 77.27 7.25
N TRP A 807 46.79 76.00 7.44
CA TRP A 807 46.30 75.22 8.57
C TRP A 807 46.66 75.82 9.92
N VAL A 808 47.92 76.26 10.10
CA VAL A 808 48.40 76.94 11.33
C VAL A 808 47.65 78.24 11.59
N LYS A 809 47.33 79.00 10.53
CA LYS A 809 46.61 80.27 10.63
C LYS A 809 45.13 80.06 10.97
N ASP A 810 44.49 79.07 10.35
CA ASP A 810 43.07 78.78 10.53
C ASP A 810 42.79 78.01 11.85
N ASN A 811 43.80 77.33 12.41
CA ASN A 811 43.72 76.55 13.65
C ASN A 811 44.71 77.02 14.73
N SER A 812 44.72 78.33 15.02
CA SER A 812 45.73 78.97 15.87
C SER A 812 45.90 78.34 17.26
N GLU A 813 44.81 77.99 17.96
CA GLU A 813 44.88 77.38 19.30
C GLU A 813 45.53 75.99 19.29
N LYS A 814 45.20 75.14 18.30
CA LYS A 814 45.79 73.80 18.15
C LYS A 814 47.24 73.89 17.66
N ALA A 815 47.53 74.86 16.79
CA ALA A 815 48.87 75.09 16.26
C ALA A 815 49.85 75.59 17.34
N GLU A 816 49.45 76.54 18.20
CA GLU A 816 50.26 76.96 19.35
C GLU A 816 50.54 75.80 20.33
N LYS A 817 49.59 74.89 20.51
CA LYS A 817 49.72 73.75 21.42
C LYS A 817 50.65 72.65 20.91
N TYR A 818 50.57 72.28 19.63
CA TYR A 818 51.26 71.10 19.08
C TYR A 818 52.41 71.45 18.11
N PHE A 819 52.37 72.64 17.49
CA PHE A 819 53.33 73.12 16.50
C PHE A 819 53.99 74.44 16.91
N ASN A 820 54.13 74.70 18.23
CA ASN A 820 54.66 75.96 18.76
C ASN A 820 55.95 76.43 18.06
N GLU A 821 56.86 75.51 17.79
CA GLU A 821 58.14 75.82 17.14
C GLU A 821 58.00 76.30 15.68
N ILE A 822 56.98 75.84 14.95
CA ILE A 822 56.63 76.32 13.62
C ILE A 822 55.92 77.67 13.72
N CYS A 823 55.04 77.86 14.70
CA CYS A 823 54.36 79.14 14.95
C CYS A 823 55.35 80.27 15.26
N GLU A 824 56.35 80.00 16.11
CA GLU A 824 57.44 80.94 16.43
C GLU A 824 58.33 81.25 15.21
N ASN A 825 58.46 80.30 14.28
CA ASN A 825 59.31 80.40 13.10
C ASN A 825 58.52 80.30 11.79
N ILE A 826 57.39 81.00 11.72
CA ILE A 826 56.46 80.86 10.60
C ILE A 826 57.08 81.23 9.23
N HIS A 827 58.17 82.01 9.25
CA HIS A 827 59.00 82.34 8.09
C HIS A 827 59.66 81.12 7.43
N TRP A 828 59.71 79.95 8.09
CA TRP A 828 60.18 78.71 7.47
C TRP A 828 59.24 78.20 6.36
N LEU A 829 57.99 78.67 6.34
CA LEU A 829 56.95 78.19 5.43
C LEU A 829 56.77 79.05 4.15
N TYR A 830 57.46 80.20 4.00
CA TYR A 830 57.33 81.09 2.83
C TYR A 830 58.65 81.71 2.34
N ASN A 831 58.69 82.19 1.08
CA ASN A 831 59.90 82.70 0.40
C ASN A 831 59.75 84.20 0.03
N ASP A 832 60.71 85.04 0.42
CA ASP A 832 60.74 86.49 0.17
C ASP A 832 60.65 86.87 -1.32
N VAL A 833 61.14 86.01 -2.22
CA VAL A 833 61.07 86.22 -3.68
C VAL A 833 59.62 86.12 -4.18
N GLU A 834 58.81 85.25 -3.59
CA GLU A 834 57.41 85.03 -3.98
C GLU A 834 56.51 86.16 -3.45
N ILE A 835 56.84 86.75 -2.28
CA ILE A 835 56.16 87.95 -1.76
C ILE A 835 56.40 89.13 -2.72
N ALA A 836 57.63 89.32 -3.21
CA ALA A 836 57.95 90.39 -4.16
C ALA A 836 57.24 90.21 -5.53
N GLU A 837 57.15 88.97 -6.04
CA GLU A 837 56.40 88.69 -7.27
C GLU A 837 54.88 88.85 -7.09
N ASN A 838 54.32 88.48 -5.93
CA ASN A 838 52.90 88.64 -5.64
C ASN A 838 52.53 90.11 -5.38
N MET A 839 53.40 90.92 -4.76
CA MET A 839 53.21 92.37 -4.66
C MET A 839 53.21 93.03 -6.05
N LYS A 840 54.10 92.58 -6.96
CA LYS A 840 54.14 93.08 -8.35
C LYS A 840 52.89 92.70 -9.15
N LYS A 841 52.33 91.51 -8.91
CA LYS A 841 51.04 91.09 -9.51
C LYS A 841 49.86 91.87 -8.93
N ALA A 842 49.87 92.17 -7.62
CA ALA A 842 48.84 92.98 -6.98
C ALA A 842 48.82 94.42 -7.53
N GLU A 843 49.98 95.07 -7.70
CA GLU A 843 50.06 96.41 -8.33
C GLU A 843 49.56 96.42 -9.79
N GLN A 844 49.80 95.34 -10.54
CA GLN A 844 49.28 95.19 -11.91
C GLN A 844 47.76 95.00 -11.93
N ILE A 845 47.20 94.32 -10.94
CA ILE A 845 45.75 94.14 -10.77
C ILE A 845 45.10 95.49 -10.40
N ASP A 846 45.68 96.23 -9.45
CA ASP A 846 45.18 97.56 -9.06
C ASP A 846 45.16 98.55 -10.24
N ALA A 847 46.19 98.52 -11.10
CA ALA A 847 46.25 99.34 -12.31
C ALA A 847 45.18 98.98 -13.37
N VAL A 848 44.75 97.71 -13.42
CA VAL A 848 43.67 97.24 -14.31
C VAL A 848 42.29 97.62 -13.75
N LEU A 849 42.13 97.60 -12.43
CA LEU A 849 40.90 98.00 -11.73
C LEU A 849 40.57 99.49 -11.93
N GLU A 850 41.58 100.36 -11.85
CA GLU A 850 41.42 101.81 -12.10
C GLU A 850 40.96 102.10 -13.54
N ARG A 851 41.45 101.36 -14.53
CA ARG A 851 41.14 101.55 -15.96
C ARG A 851 39.71 101.14 -16.31
N CYS A 852 39.11 100.25 -15.52
CA CYS A 852 37.77 99.70 -15.73
C CYS A 852 36.70 100.34 -14.83
N HIS A 853 37.05 101.36 -14.02
CA HIS A 853 36.16 102.07 -13.10
C HIS A 853 35.43 101.16 -12.09
N ILE A 854 36.17 100.25 -11.45
CA ILE A 854 35.64 99.34 -10.42
C ILE A 854 36.32 99.66 -9.09
N ASN A 855 35.56 100.10 -8.09
CA ASN A 855 36.08 100.56 -6.79
C ASN A 855 36.13 99.48 -5.70
N ASP A 856 35.65 98.27 -5.99
CA ASP A 856 35.58 97.16 -5.04
C ASP A 856 35.76 95.82 -5.78
N ILE A 857 36.72 95.00 -5.32
CA ILE A 857 37.06 93.71 -5.93
C ILE A 857 35.87 92.73 -5.89
N SER A 858 34.93 92.90 -4.95
CA SER A 858 33.70 92.10 -4.87
C SER A 858 32.74 92.33 -6.04
N ILE A 859 32.88 93.43 -6.79
CA ILE A 859 32.13 93.68 -8.03
C ILE A 859 32.72 92.86 -9.18
N LEU A 860 34.05 92.72 -9.21
CA LEU A 860 34.72 91.79 -10.12
C LEU A 860 34.44 90.34 -9.73
N GLU A 861 34.38 90.02 -8.45
CA GLU A 861 33.94 88.71 -7.96
C GLU A 861 32.48 88.41 -8.33
N LYS A 862 31.58 89.40 -8.31
CA LYS A 862 30.18 89.24 -8.79
C LYS A 862 30.03 89.19 -10.30
N ALA A 863 30.88 89.90 -11.05
CA ALA A 863 30.93 89.82 -12.51
C ALA A 863 31.58 88.52 -12.97
N PHE A 864 32.61 88.06 -12.27
CA PHE A 864 33.28 86.78 -12.47
C PHE A 864 32.42 85.63 -11.95
N LEU A 865 31.60 85.78 -10.91
CA LEU A 865 30.56 84.79 -10.55
C LEU A 865 29.46 84.75 -11.61
N LYS A 866 29.10 85.88 -12.24
CA LYS A 866 28.16 85.88 -13.38
C LYS A 866 28.76 85.32 -14.68
N MET A 867 30.07 85.42 -14.86
CA MET A 867 30.81 84.94 -16.04
C MET A 867 31.31 83.50 -15.88
N ALA A 868 31.70 83.08 -14.67
CA ALA A 868 32.04 81.71 -14.29
C ALA A 868 30.79 80.83 -14.15
N ASN A 869 29.64 81.39 -13.73
CA ASN A 869 28.35 80.69 -13.84
C ASN A 869 27.82 80.61 -15.29
N SER A 870 28.51 81.19 -16.26
CA SER A 870 28.18 81.09 -17.69
C SER A 870 29.27 80.50 -18.58
N MET A 871 30.41 80.02 -18.03
CA MET A 871 31.42 79.22 -18.77
C MET A 871 32.56 78.65 -17.87
N GLN A 872 32.25 77.61 -17.10
CA GLN A 872 33.09 76.46 -16.69
C GLN A 872 32.07 75.37 -16.33
N GLU A 873 31.55 74.58 -17.27
CA GLU A 873 32.26 73.54 -18.00
C GLU A 873 32.15 73.69 -19.53
N ALA A 874 33.30 73.91 -20.17
CA ALA A 874 33.81 73.11 -21.30
C ALA A 874 34.96 73.89 -21.99
N ASP A 875 36.10 74.03 -21.32
CA ASP A 875 37.36 73.74 -22.01
C ASP A 875 37.56 72.25 -21.80
N SER A 876 36.89 71.47 -22.64
CA SER A 876 37.26 70.07 -22.79
C SER A 876 37.74 69.87 -24.20
N VAL A 877 38.88 69.17 -24.25
CA VAL A 877 39.20 68.24 -25.31
C VAL A 877 39.99 68.82 -26.49
N ILE A 878 41.27 68.45 -26.49
CA ILE A 878 41.81 67.68 -27.61
C ILE A 878 42.49 66.48 -26.91
N ASN A 879 41.96 65.27 -26.87
CA ASN A 879 41.14 64.47 -27.81
C ASN A 879 40.37 63.42 -26.98
N SER A 880 39.18 62.90 -27.32
CA SER A 880 38.45 62.86 -28.60
C SER A 880 36.99 62.47 -28.32
N ASP A 881 36.08 63.24 -28.93
CA ASP A 881 34.83 62.87 -29.63
C ASP A 881 33.92 61.77 -29.06
N GLU A 882 32.73 62.17 -28.57
CA GLU A 882 31.42 61.87 -29.19
C GLU A 882 30.30 62.58 -28.36
N GLU A 883 29.71 63.64 -28.93
CA GLU A 883 28.60 64.45 -28.37
C GLU A 883 27.23 63.79 -28.61
N GLU A 884 26.35 63.74 -27.60
CA GLU A 884 24.90 63.52 -27.81
C GLU A 884 24.24 64.83 -28.26
N ASN A 885 23.47 64.77 -29.36
CA ASN A 885 22.95 65.94 -30.09
C ASN A 885 21.58 66.39 -29.51
N GLU A 886 21.31 67.68 -29.31
CA GLU A 886 20.00 68.18 -28.79
C GLU A 886 18.78 67.70 -29.62
N GLU A 887 18.99 67.44 -30.91
CA GLU A 887 17.99 66.86 -31.81
C GLU A 887 17.62 65.42 -31.41
N GLU A 888 18.56 64.66 -30.87
CA GLU A 888 18.36 63.31 -30.34
C GLU A 888 17.49 63.34 -29.09
N LEU A 889 17.71 64.28 -28.17
CA LEU A 889 16.89 64.49 -26.97
C LEU A 889 15.43 64.86 -27.31
N LEU A 890 15.20 65.75 -28.28
CA LEU A 890 13.84 66.11 -28.72
C LEU A 890 13.11 64.93 -29.38
N VAL A 891 13.83 64.08 -30.13
CA VAL A 891 13.29 62.84 -30.73
C VAL A 891 13.05 61.77 -29.66
N GLN A 892 13.97 61.61 -28.71
CA GLN A 892 13.89 60.67 -27.58
C GLN A 892 12.62 60.91 -26.77
N TYR A 893 12.38 62.14 -26.34
CA TYR A 893 11.19 62.45 -25.54
C TYR A 893 9.92 62.70 -26.39
N GLY A 894 10.04 62.72 -27.72
CA GLY A 894 8.92 62.93 -28.65
C GLY A 894 8.36 64.35 -28.64
N ILE A 895 9.19 65.34 -28.28
CA ILE A 895 8.77 66.73 -28.05
C ILE A 895 8.75 67.45 -29.39
N ALA A 896 7.54 67.74 -29.86
CA ALA A 896 7.31 68.20 -31.24
C ALA A 896 6.50 69.50 -31.31
N SER A 897 6.29 70.16 -30.17
CA SER A 897 5.60 71.45 -30.03
C SER A 897 6.14 72.21 -28.81
N GLU A 898 6.00 73.53 -28.85
CA GLU A 898 6.43 74.45 -27.79
C GLU A 898 5.71 74.15 -26.45
N GLU A 899 4.43 73.81 -26.49
CA GLU A 899 3.61 73.51 -25.30
C GLU A 899 4.03 72.17 -24.61
N GLN A 900 4.50 71.18 -25.38
CA GLN A 900 5.05 69.94 -24.83
C GLN A 900 6.45 70.13 -24.23
N TYR A 901 7.25 71.03 -24.81
CA TYR A 901 8.56 71.39 -24.29
C TYR A 901 8.45 72.09 -22.93
N GLU A 902 7.50 73.02 -22.77
CA GLU A 902 7.24 73.68 -21.48
C GLU A 902 6.77 72.70 -20.39
N LYS A 903 5.89 71.74 -20.73
CA LYS A 903 5.47 70.70 -19.76
C LYS A 903 6.62 69.79 -19.33
N ALA A 904 7.56 69.46 -20.22
CA ALA A 904 8.72 68.65 -19.90
C ALA A 904 9.73 69.39 -19.01
N LEU A 905 9.82 70.73 -19.15
CA LEU A 905 10.60 71.59 -18.25
C LEU A 905 10.02 71.63 -16.82
N ASP A 906 8.69 71.70 -16.68
CA ASP A 906 8.02 71.77 -15.37
C ASP A 906 8.18 70.50 -14.52
N MET A 907 8.37 69.33 -15.14
CA MET A 907 8.53 68.03 -14.45
C MET A 907 9.98 67.69 -14.07
N GLN A 908 10.90 68.66 -14.16
CA GLN A 908 12.32 68.54 -13.76
C GLN A 908 13.16 67.48 -14.52
N ILE A 909 12.81 67.15 -15.76
CA ILE A 909 13.46 66.08 -16.55
C ILE A 909 14.77 66.51 -17.24
N PHE A 910 15.10 67.82 -17.24
CA PHE A 910 16.35 68.35 -17.79
C PHE A 910 17.34 68.83 -16.72
N LYS A 911 17.21 68.36 -15.47
CA LYS A 911 17.87 69.02 -14.33
C LYS A 911 19.15 68.36 -13.80
N GLU A 912 19.85 67.63 -14.64
CA GLU A 912 21.29 67.36 -14.42
C GLU A 912 22.17 67.63 -15.64
N ASN A 913 21.73 68.44 -16.61
CA ASN A 913 22.62 69.28 -17.43
C ASN A 913 21.82 70.30 -18.27
N PHE A 914 22.18 71.59 -18.10
CA PHE A 914 21.78 72.79 -18.88
C PHE A 914 20.41 73.47 -18.63
N LEU A 915 20.45 74.70 -18.09
CA LEU A 915 19.43 75.76 -18.30
C LEU A 915 20.21 77.07 -18.56
N HIS A 916 19.96 77.90 -19.58
CA HIS A 916 19.04 77.92 -20.71
C HIS A 916 19.47 79.10 -21.60
N THR A 917 19.33 79.04 -22.94
CA THR A 917 18.86 80.20 -23.74
C THR A 917 18.36 79.77 -25.11
N SER A 918 17.04 79.66 -25.21
CA SER A 918 16.20 80.02 -26.36
C SER A 918 16.89 80.11 -27.73
N SER A 919 16.86 79.01 -28.49
CA SER A 919 16.57 79.12 -29.92
C SER A 919 15.16 78.58 -30.13
N HIS A 920 14.18 79.46 -30.32
CA HIS A 920 12.87 79.07 -30.90
C HIS A 920 13.10 78.81 -32.40
N ASP A 921 13.92 77.81 -32.67
CA ASP A 921 14.31 77.45 -34.01
C ASP A 921 13.27 76.47 -34.53
N VAL A 922 12.28 77.02 -35.23
CA VAL A 922 11.18 76.26 -35.83
C VAL A 922 11.72 75.08 -36.66
N SER A 923 12.91 75.22 -37.27
CA SER A 923 13.59 74.13 -37.98
C SER A 923 13.93 72.90 -37.15
N LYS A 924 14.18 73.04 -35.84
CA LYS A 924 14.48 71.91 -34.95
C LYS A 924 13.20 71.14 -34.58
N PHE A 925 12.08 71.84 -34.37
CA PHE A 925 10.77 71.19 -34.22
C PHE A 925 10.30 70.58 -35.54
N ASP A 926 10.62 71.19 -36.68
CA ASP A 926 10.38 70.60 -38.00
C ASP A 926 11.22 69.33 -38.20
N PHE A 927 12.45 69.29 -37.68
CA PHE A 927 13.29 68.09 -37.70
C PHE A 927 12.66 66.96 -36.87
N ALA A 928 12.27 67.21 -35.63
CA ALA A 928 11.62 66.22 -34.77
C ALA A 928 10.27 65.75 -35.35
N ASN A 929 9.42 66.67 -35.84
CA ASN A 929 8.18 66.32 -36.54
C ASN A 929 8.44 65.51 -37.82
N ARG A 930 9.54 65.77 -38.55
CA ARG A 930 9.92 65.02 -39.75
C ARG A 930 10.33 63.58 -39.41
N ILE A 931 11.10 63.36 -38.35
CA ILE A 931 11.52 62.01 -37.93
C ILE A 931 10.35 61.22 -37.35
N LEU A 932 9.53 61.83 -36.47
CA LEU A 932 8.31 61.21 -35.95
C LEU A 932 7.31 60.89 -37.08
N GLY A 933 7.14 61.82 -38.04
CA GLY A 933 6.31 61.61 -39.21
C GLY A 933 6.85 60.53 -40.15
N ARG A 934 8.17 60.42 -40.32
CA ARG A 934 8.80 59.34 -41.10
C ARG A 934 8.50 57.98 -40.47
N ALA A 935 8.77 57.83 -39.18
CA ALA A 935 8.53 56.58 -38.46
C ALA A 935 7.05 56.17 -38.55
N LYS A 936 6.12 57.10 -38.29
CA LYS A 936 4.68 56.90 -38.47
C LYS A 936 4.34 56.39 -39.88
N ASN A 937 4.77 57.10 -40.92
CA ASN A 937 4.41 56.77 -42.30
C ASN A 937 4.98 55.42 -42.73
N ASN A 938 6.24 55.13 -42.40
CA ASN A 938 6.89 53.87 -42.76
C ASN A 938 6.23 52.68 -42.03
N ILE A 939 5.87 52.84 -40.75
CA ILE A 939 5.13 51.83 -39.99
C ILE A 939 3.75 51.59 -40.60
N ILE A 940 3.00 52.65 -40.90
CA ILE A 940 1.66 52.53 -41.52
C ILE A 940 1.77 51.85 -42.89
N GLU A 941 2.71 52.25 -43.75
CA GLU A 941 2.89 51.63 -45.07
C GLU A 941 3.25 50.14 -44.96
N PHE A 942 4.08 49.77 -43.99
CA PHE A 942 4.45 48.39 -43.72
C PHE A 942 3.27 47.55 -43.24
N LEU A 943 2.46 48.09 -42.31
CA LEU A 943 1.27 47.43 -41.81
C LEU A 943 0.18 47.30 -42.89
N GLY A 944 0.05 48.29 -43.77
CA GLY A 944 -0.88 48.24 -44.90
C GLY A 944 -0.60 47.14 -45.93
N LYS A 945 0.62 46.62 -45.98
CA LYS A 945 1.00 45.48 -46.84
C LYS A 945 0.59 44.13 -46.24
N LYS A 946 0.15 44.10 -44.97
CA LYS A 946 -0.27 42.89 -44.28
C LYS A 946 -1.79 42.80 -44.24
N SER A 947 -2.34 41.68 -44.69
CA SER A 947 -3.79 41.46 -44.79
C SER A 947 -4.55 41.45 -43.45
N GLU A 948 -3.82 41.37 -42.33
CA GLU A 948 -4.38 41.36 -40.98
C GLU A 948 -4.65 42.76 -40.41
N TYR A 949 -4.12 43.82 -41.02
CA TYR A 949 -4.34 45.20 -40.62
C TYR A 949 -5.17 45.96 -41.67
N ASP A 950 -6.18 46.69 -41.21
CA ASP A 950 -6.92 47.68 -41.99
C ASP A 950 -6.61 49.09 -41.46
N ILE A 951 -5.81 49.81 -42.25
CA ILE A 951 -5.35 51.17 -41.98
C ILE A 951 -6.19 52.22 -42.73
N SER A 952 -7.30 51.82 -43.38
CA SER A 952 -8.13 52.72 -44.20
C SER A 952 -8.81 53.82 -43.37
N ASN A 953 -9.07 53.57 -42.08
CA ASN A 953 -9.76 54.47 -41.15
C ASN A 953 -8.88 54.81 -39.93
N LEU A 954 -7.63 55.20 -40.14
CA LEU A 954 -6.71 55.58 -39.07
C LEU A 954 -7.16 56.88 -38.37
N ILE A 955 -7.30 56.82 -37.04
CA ILE A 955 -7.66 57.98 -36.19
C ILE A 955 -6.44 58.36 -35.34
N GLU A 956 -5.99 59.61 -35.45
CA GLU A 956 -4.92 60.17 -34.61
C GLU A 956 -5.48 60.61 -33.25
N VAL A 957 -5.01 59.98 -32.18
CA VAL A 957 -5.38 60.29 -30.79
C VAL A 957 -4.37 61.26 -30.17
N ASP A 958 -3.10 61.04 -30.46
CA ASP A 958 -1.96 61.89 -30.10
C ASP A 958 -0.91 61.74 -31.22
N LYS A 959 0.12 62.59 -31.26
CA LYS A 959 1.13 62.61 -32.33
C LYS A 959 1.82 61.26 -32.55
N THR A 960 1.89 60.42 -31.52
CA THR A 960 2.52 59.10 -31.55
C THR A 960 1.53 57.95 -31.35
N ILE A 961 0.22 58.22 -31.18
CA ILE A 961 -0.81 57.23 -30.84
C ILE A 961 -1.97 57.29 -31.85
N PHE A 962 -2.27 56.14 -32.44
CA PHE A 962 -3.29 55.98 -33.48
C PHE A 962 -4.25 54.85 -33.15
N ILE A 963 -5.50 54.94 -33.57
CA ILE A 963 -6.44 53.82 -33.54
C ILE A 963 -6.52 53.25 -34.97
N ILE A 964 -6.26 51.95 -35.08
CA ILE A 964 -6.35 51.19 -36.34
C ILE A 964 -7.17 49.92 -36.12
N GLU A 965 -7.54 49.23 -37.19
CA GLU A 965 -8.30 47.98 -37.10
C GLU A 965 -7.39 46.80 -37.46
N LYS A 966 -7.32 45.79 -36.60
CA LYS A 966 -6.59 44.54 -36.85
C LYS A 966 -7.57 43.39 -36.71
N ASN A 967 -7.68 42.54 -37.73
CA ASN A 967 -8.63 41.42 -37.77
C ASN A 967 -10.09 41.82 -37.43
N LYS A 968 -10.52 43.01 -37.85
CA LYS A 968 -11.83 43.62 -37.57
C LYS A 968 -12.07 44.11 -36.13
N GLU A 969 -11.02 44.25 -35.34
CA GLU A 969 -11.07 44.81 -33.99
C GLU A 969 -10.19 46.06 -33.88
N GLN A 970 -10.67 47.08 -33.17
CA GLN A 970 -9.94 48.33 -32.98
C GLN A 970 -8.83 48.16 -31.94
N ILE A 971 -7.61 48.47 -32.35
CA ILE A 971 -6.41 48.44 -31.51
C ILE A 971 -5.74 49.81 -31.45
N TYR A 972 -4.99 50.06 -30.38
CA TYR A 972 -4.15 51.26 -30.27
C TYR A 972 -2.74 50.98 -30.81
N LEU A 973 -2.33 51.71 -31.84
CA LEU A 973 -1.00 51.67 -32.41
C LEU A 973 -0.16 52.84 -31.87
N ILE A 974 0.94 52.52 -31.19
CA ILE A 974 1.96 53.49 -30.78
C ILE A 974 3.14 53.40 -31.76
N THR A 975 3.51 54.51 -32.39
CA THR A 975 4.63 54.56 -33.35
C THR A 975 5.77 55.40 -32.82
N ARG A 976 6.99 54.84 -32.77
CA ARG A 976 8.19 55.56 -32.28
C ARG A 976 9.40 55.35 -33.21
N PRO A 977 10.25 56.37 -33.42
CA PRO A 977 11.52 56.19 -34.12
C PRO A 977 12.51 55.42 -33.24
N SER A 978 13.39 54.62 -33.86
CA SER A 978 14.49 53.91 -33.20
C SER A 978 15.85 54.21 -33.82
N ASP A 979 15.98 55.35 -34.50
CA ASP A 979 17.19 55.83 -35.21
C ASP A 979 18.47 55.78 -34.38
N TYR A 980 18.33 55.97 -33.07
CA TYR A 980 19.43 56.06 -32.11
C TYR A 980 19.63 54.77 -31.30
N SER A 981 19.12 53.64 -31.80
CA SER A 981 19.27 52.29 -31.19
C SER A 981 18.58 52.07 -29.84
N TYR A 982 17.67 52.96 -29.45
CA TYR A 982 16.76 52.78 -28.32
C TYR A 982 15.38 53.38 -28.62
N VAL A 983 14.41 53.11 -27.75
CA VAL A 983 13.01 53.56 -27.88
C VAL A 983 12.59 54.17 -26.56
N ALA A 984 12.19 55.43 -26.58
CA ALA A 984 11.77 56.14 -25.38
C ALA A 984 10.24 56.38 -25.38
N ILE A 985 9.59 55.96 -24.30
CA ILE A 985 8.16 56.11 -24.05
C ILE A 985 8.02 57.00 -22.82
N TYR A 986 7.43 58.17 -23.02
CA TYR A 986 7.56 59.23 -22.04
C TYR A 986 6.21 59.85 -21.66
N TYR A 987 5.35 60.08 -22.64
CA TYR A 987 4.07 60.74 -22.40
C TYR A 987 3.14 59.86 -21.57
N ASP A 988 2.46 60.48 -20.61
CA ASP A 988 1.47 59.80 -19.78
C ASP A 988 0.35 59.20 -20.65
N SER A 989 0.00 59.81 -21.79
CA SER A 989 -0.94 59.23 -22.76
C SER A 989 -0.47 57.89 -23.32
N GLU A 990 0.83 57.74 -23.62
CA GLU A 990 1.40 56.48 -24.11
C GLU A 990 1.48 55.43 -23.01
N LYS A 991 1.93 55.82 -21.81
CA LYS A 991 1.97 54.93 -20.63
C LYS A 991 0.57 54.45 -20.26
N ASN A 992 -0.43 55.34 -20.30
CA ASN A 992 -1.83 54.99 -20.05
C ASN A 992 -2.40 54.04 -21.10
N VAL A 993 -1.98 54.14 -22.38
CA VAL A 993 -2.39 53.18 -23.41
C VAL A 993 -1.73 51.81 -23.19
N LEU A 994 -0.46 51.78 -22.80
CA LEU A 994 0.24 50.53 -22.44
C LEU A 994 -0.39 49.85 -21.21
N ASP A 995 -1.01 50.63 -20.32
CA ASP A 995 -1.73 50.16 -19.13
C ASP A 995 -3.23 49.88 -19.38
N TYR A 996 -3.73 50.12 -20.60
CA TYR A 996 -5.15 49.97 -20.94
C TYR A 996 -5.51 48.54 -21.37
N ASN A 997 -6.66 48.03 -20.92
CA ASN A 997 -7.14 46.65 -21.20
C ASN A 997 -7.60 46.36 -22.65
N LYS A 998 -7.43 47.30 -23.59
CA LYS A 998 -7.67 47.04 -25.03
C LYS A 998 -6.33 46.74 -25.70
N ASP A 999 -6.34 45.84 -26.67
CA ASP A 999 -5.14 45.46 -27.42
C ASP A 999 -4.41 46.68 -27.99
N TRP A 1000 -3.14 46.81 -27.62
CA TRP A 1000 -2.22 47.84 -28.09
C TRP A 1000 -1.00 47.20 -28.75
N GLU A 1001 -0.36 47.92 -29.67
CA GLU A 1001 0.88 47.51 -30.29
C GLU A 1001 1.88 48.68 -30.36
N LEU A 1002 3.11 48.44 -29.90
CA LEU A 1002 4.24 49.36 -30.05
C LEU A 1002 5.11 48.93 -31.24
N TRP A 1003 5.28 49.84 -32.19
CA TRP A 1003 6.07 49.63 -33.41
C TRP A 1003 7.16 50.68 -33.55
N VAL A 1004 8.34 50.24 -34.00
CA VAL A 1004 9.53 51.09 -34.07
C VAL A 1004 10.24 51.02 -35.42
N GLU A 1005 10.85 52.12 -35.83
CA GLU A 1005 11.44 52.29 -37.17
C GLU A 1005 12.64 53.27 -37.16
N ASP A 1006 13.76 52.91 -37.78
CA ASP A 1006 15.03 53.65 -37.73
C ASP A 1006 15.50 54.23 -39.08
N GLY A 1007 14.65 54.19 -40.11
CA GLY A 1007 14.98 54.63 -41.48
C GLY A 1007 15.88 53.68 -42.27
N LYS A 1008 16.38 52.58 -41.66
CA LYS A 1008 17.36 51.66 -42.25
C LYS A 1008 16.85 50.22 -42.32
N LYS A 1009 16.10 49.76 -41.32
CA LYS A 1009 15.54 48.41 -41.20
C LYS A 1009 14.02 48.43 -41.41
N GLU A 1010 13.44 47.28 -41.74
CA GLU A 1010 11.97 47.16 -41.81
C GLU A 1010 11.35 47.40 -40.43
N PRO A 1011 10.18 48.08 -40.35
CA PRO A 1011 9.52 48.36 -39.08
C PRO A 1011 9.30 47.11 -38.23
N GLU A 1012 9.60 47.22 -36.94
CA GLU A 1012 9.59 46.08 -36.03
C GLU A 1012 8.61 46.27 -34.87
N LYS A 1013 7.85 45.21 -34.56
CA LYS A 1013 6.97 45.18 -33.39
C LYS A 1013 7.77 44.89 -32.13
N ILE A 1014 7.65 45.78 -31.14
CA ILE A 1014 8.21 45.60 -29.81
C ILE A 1014 7.12 45.08 -28.87
N THR A 1015 7.22 43.81 -28.49
CA THR A 1015 6.36 43.20 -27.48
C THR A 1015 6.99 43.29 -26.10
N PHE A 1016 6.20 43.28 -25.03
CA PHE A 1016 6.71 43.32 -23.66
C PHE A 1016 7.76 42.23 -23.37
N GLY A 1017 7.52 40.98 -23.80
CA GLY A 1017 8.51 39.90 -23.67
C GLY A 1017 9.81 40.12 -24.48
N LYS A 1018 9.78 40.96 -25.52
CA LYS A 1018 10.97 41.34 -26.30
C LYS A 1018 11.73 42.46 -25.59
N MET A 1019 11.02 43.39 -24.95
CA MET A 1019 11.62 44.36 -24.04
C MET A 1019 12.36 43.67 -22.90
N LEU A 1020 11.75 42.73 -22.17
CA LEU A 1020 12.41 42.00 -21.08
C LEU A 1020 13.66 41.25 -21.55
N LYS A 1021 13.64 40.67 -22.77
CA LYS A 1021 14.81 40.00 -23.35
C LYS A 1021 15.92 40.97 -23.76
N LEU A 1022 15.58 42.15 -24.29
CA LEU A 1022 16.54 43.16 -24.75
C LEU A 1022 17.15 43.93 -23.59
N THR A 1023 16.38 44.22 -22.53
CA THR A 1023 16.84 44.97 -21.36
C THR A 1023 17.48 44.09 -20.28
N GLY A 1024 17.29 42.77 -20.36
CA GLY A 1024 17.80 41.82 -19.36
C GLY A 1024 17.07 41.88 -18.02
N ILE A 1025 15.94 42.58 -17.95
CA ILE A 1025 15.12 42.70 -16.74
C ILE A 1025 14.46 41.35 -16.45
N ASN A 1026 14.95 40.65 -15.43
CA ASN A 1026 14.44 39.34 -15.01
C ASN A 1026 13.67 39.39 -13.67
N LYS A 1027 13.58 40.56 -13.04
CA LYS A 1027 12.79 40.82 -11.83
C LYS A 1027 12.03 42.14 -11.98
N ILE A 1028 10.70 42.09 -11.97
CA ILE A 1028 9.82 43.27 -12.00
C ILE A 1028 9.23 43.45 -10.60
N PRO A 1029 9.64 44.47 -9.83
CA PRO A 1029 9.12 44.69 -8.48
C PRO A 1029 7.69 45.26 -8.50
N LEU A 1030 6.73 44.52 -7.95
CA LEU A 1030 5.30 44.91 -7.88
C LEU A 1030 4.94 45.82 -6.69
N LYS A 1031 5.92 46.44 -6.02
CA LYS A 1031 5.67 47.19 -4.77
C LYS A 1031 4.90 48.51 -4.95
N LYS A 1032 4.51 48.88 -6.18
CA LYS A 1032 3.61 50.00 -6.52
C LYS A 1032 2.76 49.69 -7.77
N VAL A 1033 2.17 48.48 -7.82
CA VAL A 1033 1.02 48.18 -8.69
C VAL A 1033 -0.26 48.30 -7.87
#